data_AF-A0A329RKI3-F1
#
_entry.id   AF-A0A329RKI3-F1
#
_cell.length_a   1.000
_cell.length_b   1.000
_cell.length_c   1.000
_cell.angle_alpha   90.00
_cell.angle_beta   90.00
_cell.angle_gamma   90.00
#
_symmetry.space_group_name_H-M   'P 1'
#
loop_
_entity.id
_entity.type
_entity.pdbx_description
1 polymer ?
#
loop_
_entity_poly.entity_id
_entity_poly.type
_entity_poly.pdbx_seq_one_letter_code
_entity_poly.pdbx_strand_id
1 'polypeptide(L)'
;MPLLVFFLLYVALAVTLSSSAPVGEQDRSTVAITRRLSEDPITSFQTLYPVDGVQQQEESVHQAPVLPVVVNESGPAVVIGVKTRVIANFAYRQAIRETWASQTDLPRDVKVFFVGCRPSLGDIYNTDERERIEKAIELEKQTYGDLLTHELDCDDSYIDLTAKVKEFIRFATQMFPNTSFVMVGNDDIYLRAGHLVNYLLKGSQSEHLYLGQVWDKRLGRSTSPVGDPTVPNYVSESFYPMSSFPPYARGLLYLIPADCARFITKNQRRLSSLGGMDDVSVAVWLLSIQVHVEHTPAFSYLGFQGCEDTTISLADLTPLAIRSIHSNLLEQRNFCHGFSRSTWQKVGIPLEIKTYVQNIKTLGVLEVTSTLSAPGKLSVTIPYYPVAETLSAYSRIVCQQARALVGNVSCREITDKLRTQQQDQVKNSEVSGAFAPQFLKLWRYNLFAADLEAAPVIVAYSKMAAYSAAMLECLFATVFEHTKRPILVVPEDVLRKHYQSSPDIFVFSVLDSNCFIITNPGCQQRIADYFREFSISDENKSTRSTKLMMIAGEPTDTSELDDRVILLSAVSGLSRKLHAHGSVASFSFAERLDHTPMDLITPTYAVSEEKRRFCAYLYARCDRPQREYMFDVLNAMEPVDALGVCAGSSRPRNLSHRASRFSLWYNDDAVATFRQYKFVIAFENSGVPGYVTEKLINPFLAGSIPIYLGNSTTVSQLYNPESFIDCGHFAKLVECAAYVMQVHKSPELYARMRRASPIRNITAFKEAFSWHPSVPSSDLADKVAKMLQMDP
;
A
#
# COMPACT_ATOMS: atom_id res chain seq x y z
N MET A 1 0.06 3.07 -42.07
CA MET A 1 1.52 3.20 -41.86
C MET A 1 2.00 4.54 -42.42
N PRO A 2 3.09 5.15 -41.91
CA PRO A 2 3.73 4.88 -40.60
C PRO A 2 4.32 6.12 -39.87
N LEU A 3 4.84 5.88 -38.65
CA LEU A 3 5.99 6.54 -37.96
C LEU A 3 5.92 8.07 -37.70
N LEU A 4 5.81 8.53 -36.45
CA LEU A 4 6.89 8.76 -35.44
C LEU A 4 7.80 9.98 -35.78
N VAL A 5 8.24 10.83 -34.84
CA VAL A 5 9.14 10.55 -33.69
C VAL A 5 9.02 11.66 -32.59
N PHE A 6 8.98 11.27 -31.29
CA PHE A 6 9.58 11.85 -30.04
C PHE A 6 9.93 13.37 -29.90
N PHE A 7 9.89 14.07 -28.75
CA PHE A 7 9.46 13.79 -27.35
C PHE A 7 9.40 15.09 -26.48
N LEU A 8 8.73 15.02 -25.31
CA LEU A 8 8.95 15.77 -24.04
C LEU A 8 8.68 17.29 -23.84
N LEU A 9 8.04 17.54 -22.68
CA LEU A 9 8.26 18.58 -21.65
C LEU A 9 7.91 20.08 -21.86
N TYR A 10 6.74 20.43 -21.30
CA TYR A 10 6.57 21.39 -20.17
C TYR A 10 6.76 22.92 -20.34
N VAL A 11 5.60 23.60 -20.45
CA VAL A 11 5.12 24.70 -19.56
C VAL A 11 5.80 26.09 -19.58
N ALA A 12 4.94 27.11 -19.47
CA ALA A 12 5.19 28.56 -19.30
C ALA A 12 5.56 29.34 -20.58
N LEU A 13 5.06 30.57 -20.82
CA LEU A 13 4.16 31.43 -20.02
C LEU A 13 3.37 32.40 -20.93
N ALA A 14 2.10 32.70 -20.59
CA ALA A 14 1.29 33.91 -20.94
C ALA A 14 1.20 34.36 -22.44
N VAL A 15 0.12 34.97 -22.95
CA VAL A 15 -0.71 36.05 -22.38
C VAL A 15 -2.17 35.94 -22.86
N THR A 16 -3.08 36.48 -22.06
CA THR A 16 -4.54 36.63 -22.28
C THR A 16 -4.93 37.34 -23.58
N LEU A 17 -6.13 37.03 -24.11
CA LEU A 17 -7.18 38.03 -24.28
C LEU A 17 -8.59 37.42 -24.46
N SER A 18 -9.59 38.28 -24.25
CA SER A 18 -11.06 38.16 -24.36
C SER A 18 -11.60 37.40 -25.61
N SER A 19 -12.86 36.92 -25.65
CA SER A 19 -14.07 37.40 -24.96
C SER A 19 -15.20 36.36 -24.79
N SER A 20 -16.15 36.64 -23.89
CA SER A 20 -17.55 36.16 -23.93
C SER A 20 -18.34 36.87 -25.07
N ALA A 21 -19.60 36.58 -25.43
CA ALA A 21 -20.71 35.90 -24.74
C ALA A 21 -21.67 35.19 -25.79
N PRO A 22 -23.00 34.91 -25.58
CA PRO A 22 -23.60 33.63 -26.00
C PRO A 22 -24.89 33.77 -26.88
N VAL A 23 -25.94 32.96 -26.59
CA VAL A 23 -27.28 32.82 -27.22
C VAL A 23 -27.31 31.83 -28.42
N GLY A 24 -28.23 30.86 -28.49
CA GLY A 24 -29.32 30.52 -27.55
C GLY A 24 -30.16 29.28 -27.92
N GLU A 25 -31.36 29.23 -27.32
CA GLU A 25 -32.55 28.36 -27.49
C GLU A 25 -32.84 27.72 -28.87
N GLN A 26 -33.66 26.67 -29.05
CA GLN A 26 -34.66 25.92 -28.23
C GLN A 26 -34.79 24.49 -28.85
N ASP A 27 -34.81 23.36 -28.11
CA ASP A 27 -35.93 22.69 -27.41
C ASP A 27 -36.57 21.50 -28.20
N ARG A 28 -37.19 20.58 -27.44
CA ARG A 28 -38.22 19.58 -27.79
C ARG A 28 -37.94 18.38 -28.71
N SER A 29 -37.74 17.26 -28.02
CA SER A 29 -38.56 16.03 -28.06
C SER A 29 -38.51 15.11 -29.30
N THR A 30 -37.99 13.88 -29.18
CA THR A 30 -38.64 12.65 -28.62
C THR A 30 -39.56 11.95 -29.62
N VAL A 31 -39.18 10.73 -30.03
CA VAL A 31 -39.94 9.45 -29.96
C VAL A 31 -39.15 8.40 -30.75
N ALA A 32 -38.96 7.21 -30.19
CA ALA A 32 -38.38 6.05 -30.88
C ALA A 32 -39.47 5.11 -31.39
N ILE A 33 -39.15 4.27 -32.38
CA ILE A 33 -39.82 2.97 -32.62
C ILE A 33 -38.88 2.03 -33.39
N THR A 34 -39.08 0.71 -33.24
CA THR A 34 -38.12 -0.34 -33.62
C THR A 34 -38.68 -1.35 -34.63
N ARG A 35 -37.77 -1.89 -35.48
CA ARG A 35 -37.70 -3.26 -36.11
C ARG A 35 -36.88 -3.15 -37.42
N ARG A 36 -35.88 -3.99 -37.81
CA ARG A 36 -35.45 -5.40 -37.55
C ARG A 36 -36.00 -6.39 -38.61
N LEU A 37 -35.09 -7.25 -39.14
CA LEU A 37 -35.28 -8.34 -40.13
C LEU A 37 -35.36 -7.87 -41.61
N SER A 38 -34.87 -8.59 -42.65
CA SER A 38 -33.98 -9.79 -42.74
C SER A 38 -33.54 -10.10 -44.20
N GLU A 39 -32.34 -10.66 -44.36
CA GLU A 39 -31.93 -11.76 -45.31
C GLU A 39 -32.27 -11.73 -46.83
N ASP A 40 -31.21 -11.62 -47.68
CA ASP A 40 -30.77 -12.59 -48.74
C ASP A 40 -31.66 -12.98 -49.98
N PRO A 41 -31.20 -13.72 -51.03
CA PRO A 41 -29.87 -13.88 -51.68
C PRO A 41 -29.84 -14.05 -53.26
N ILE A 42 -28.67 -14.47 -53.82
CA ILE A 42 -28.30 -15.26 -55.07
C ILE A 42 -28.25 -14.75 -56.55
N THR A 43 -27.17 -15.19 -57.26
CA THR A 43 -27.00 -15.56 -58.72
C THR A 43 -26.97 -14.48 -59.84
N SER A 44 -26.31 -14.64 -61.02
CA SER A 44 -25.36 -15.67 -61.56
C SER A 44 -24.60 -15.30 -62.87
N PHE A 45 -23.32 -15.72 -62.96
CA PHE A 45 -22.59 -16.38 -64.10
C PHE A 45 -22.08 -15.68 -65.40
N GLN A 46 -20.74 -15.76 -65.60
CA GLN A 46 -19.92 -16.27 -66.75
C GLN A 46 -20.18 -15.77 -68.21
N THR A 47 -19.23 -15.80 -69.18
CA THR A 47 -17.89 -16.47 -69.40
C THR A 47 -16.83 -15.43 -69.89
N LEU A 48 -15.67 -15.63 -70.58
CA LEU A 48 -14.91 -16.74 -71.23
C LEU A 48 -13.40 -16.30 -71.39
N TYR A 49 -12.52 -17.12 -72.01
CA TYR A 49 -11.05 -16.92 -72.21
C TYR A 49 -10.57 -17.65 -73.51
N PRO A 50 -9.46 -17.27 -74.23
CA PRO A 50 -8.06 -17.61 -73.82
C PRO A 50 -6.94 -16.60 -74.25
N VAL A 51 -5.93 -16.25 -73.41
CA VAL A 51 -4.58 -16.85 -73.18
C VAL A 51 -3.43 -16.12 -73.94
N ASP A 52 -2.20 -16.21 -73.38
CA ASP A 52 -0.89 -15.64 -73.76
C ASP A 52 -0.67 -14.11 -73.55
N GLY A 53 0.18 -13.66 -72.61
CA GLY A 53 0.94 -14.48 -71.65
C GLY A 53 1.90 -13.80 -70.64
N VAL A 54 2.07 -12.47 -70.59
CA VAL A 54 3.00 -11.81 -69.64
C VAL A 54 2.45 -10.47 -69.12
N GLN A 55 2.74 -10.15 -67.85
CA GLN A 55 2.47 -8.89 -67.11
C GLN A 55 1.15 -8.76 -66.31
N GLN A 56 0.96 -9.65 -65.34
CA GLN A 56 0.75 -9.30 -63.92
C GLN A 56 0.80 -10.60 -63.12
N GLN A 57 1.50 -10.61 -61.97
CA GLN A 57 1.59 -11.80 -61.13
C GLN A 57 1.46 -11.40 -59.67
N GLU A 58 0.46 -11.98 -59.01
CA GLU A 58 0.23 -11.84 -57.58
C GLU A 58 1.35 -12.58 -56.83
N GLU A 59 2.00 -11.94 -55.85
CA GLU A 59 2.78 -12.71 -54.88
C GLU A 59 1.82 -13.36 -53.89
N SER A 60 1.83 -14.69 -53.91
CA SER A 60 0.97 -15.56 -53.12
C SER A 60 0.92 -15.18 -51.65
N VAL A 61 -0.22 -15.46 -51.00
CA VAL A 61 -0.17 -15.91 -49.61
C VAL A 61 0.78 -17.11 -49.57
N HIS A 62 1.98 -16.92 -49.02
CA HIS A 62 2.83 -18.03 -48.62
C HIS A 62 2.12 -18.77 -47.50
N GLN A 63 1.30 -19.76 -47.89
CA GLN A 63 1.22 -20.99 -47.13
C GLN A 63 2.66 -21.42 -46.90
N ALA A 64 3.15 -21.27 -45.67
CA ALA A 64 4.35 -21.97 -45.23
C ALA A 64 4.17 -23.43 -45.66
N PRO A 65 5.20 -24.06 -46.25
CA PRO A 65 5.02 -25.32 -46.95
C PRO A 65 4.28 -26.29 -46.05
N VAL A 66 3.14 -26.78 -46.54
CA VAL A 66 2.66 -28.10 -46.14
C VAL A 66 3.72 -29.06 -46.66
N LEU A 67 4.83 -29.14 -45.91
CA LEU A 67 5.63 -30.34 -45.80
C LEU A 67 4.61 -31.48 -45.79
N PRO A 68 4.79 -32.53 -46.62
CA PRO A 68 3.97 -33.71 -46.47
C PRO A 68 4.21 -34.21 -45.05
N VAL A 69 3.29 -33.86 -44.15
CA VAL A 69 3.05 -34.62 -42.95
C VAL A 69 2.72 -35.98 -43.51
N VAL A 70 3.72 -36.87 -43.46
CA VAL A 70 3.49 -38.29 -43.64
C VAL A 70 2.61 -38.64 -42.46
N VAL A 71 1.29 -38.57 -42.70
CA VAL A 71 0.27 -38.87 -41.72
C VAL A 71 0.41 -40.35 -41.48
N ASN A 72 1.23 -40.69 -40.48
CA ASN A 72 1.31 -42.02 -39.93
C ASN A 72 -0.09 -42.28 -39.39
N GLU A 73 -0.88 -43.10 -40.09
CA GLU A 73 -2.35 -43.12 -39.99
C GLU A 73 -2.87 -43.51 -38.59
N SER A 74 -1.97 -43.97 -37.71
CA SER A 74 -2.16 -44.22 -36.29
C SER A 74 -2.21 -42.98 -35.39
N GLY A 75 -1.57 -41.87 -35.74
CA GLY A 75 -1.30 -40.77 -34.78
C GLY A 75 -0.36 -41.17 -33.63
N PRO A 76 -0.23 -40.33 -32.57
CA PRO A 76 0.66 -40.60 -31.44
C PRO A 76 0.06 -41.63 -30.46
N ALA A 77 0.87 -42.59 -30.03
CA ALA A 77 0.48 -43.64 -29.07
C ALA A 77 0.37 -43.13 -27.61
N VAL A 78 1.05 -42.03 -27.27
CA VAL A 78 0.99 -41.40 -25.93
C VAL A 78 0.81 -39.88 -26.04
N VAL A 79 -0.18 -39.33 -25.34
CA VAL A 79 -0.37 -37.88 -25.21
C VAL A 79 -0.15 -37.45 -23.76
N ILE A 80 0.78 -36.51 -23.54
CA ILE A 80 1.27 -36.09 -22.21
C ILE A 80 0.82 -34.66 -21.90
N GLY A 81 0.11 -34.48 -20.79
CA GLY A 81 -0.32 -33.19 -20.26
C GLY A 81 0.54 -32.76 -19.08
N VAL A 82 1.33 -31.70 -19.28
CA VAL A 82 2.17 -31.10 -18.25
C VAL A 82 1.39 -29.98 -17.55
N LYS A 83 0.82 -30.27 -16.38
CA LYS A 83 0.14 -29.28 -15.52
C LYS A 83 1.12 -28.17 -15.17
N THR A 84 0.76 -26.93 -15.52
CA THR A 84 1.59 -25.74 -15.33
C THR A 84 0.76 -24.58 -14.76
N ARG A 85 1.44 -23.58 -14.17
CA ARG A 85 0.85 -22.25 -13.93
C ARG A 85 1.29 -21.32 -15.05
N VAL A 86 0.33 -20.76 -15.78
CA VAL A 86 0.54 -19.99 -17.02
C VAL A 86 1.49 -18.82 -16.76
N ILE A 87 1.14 -17.93 -15.84
CA ILE A 87 1.93 -16.72 -15.53
C ILE A 87 3.24 -17.09 -14.80
N ALA A 88 3.17 -18.04 -13.87
CA ALA A 88 4.22 -18.21 -12.86
C ALA A 88 5.40 -19.11 -13.27
N ASN A 89 5.21 -20.01 -14.25
CA ASN A 89 6.12 -21.15 -14.51
C ASN A 89 6.69 -21.20 -15.94
N PHE A 90 6.74 -20.09 -16.69
CA PHE A 90 7.36 -20.04 -18.03
C PHE A 90 8.74 -20.71 -18.09
N ALA A 91 9.61 -20.44 -17.10
CA ALA A 91 10.95 -21.01 -17.03
C ALA A 91 10.99 -22.55 -16.93
N TYR A 92 9.95 -23.19 -16.37
CA TYR A 92 9.80 -24.65 -16.36
C TYR A 92 9.37 -25.18 -17.72
N ARG A 93 8.35 -24.58 -18.34
CA ARG A 93 7.91 -24.94 -19.71
C ARG A 93 9.08 -24.86 -20.69
N GLN A 94 9.81 -23.76 -20.61
CA GLN A 94 10.99 -23.53 -21.44
C GLN A 94 12.12 -24.54 -21.18
N ALA A 95 12.37 -24.90 -19.92
CA ALA A 95 13.32 -25.97 -19.60
C ALA A 95 12.90 -27.34 -20.17
N ILE A 96 11.59 -27.63 -20.19
CA ILE A 96 11.04 -28.88 -20.73
C ILE A 96 11.15 -28.92 -22.27
N ARG A 97 10.82 -27.82 -22.97
CA ARG A 97 11.01 -27.65 -24.42
C ARG A 97 12.47 -27.77 -24.87
N GLU A 98 13.38 -27.23 -24.07
CA GLU A 98 14.84 -27.30 -24.31
C GLU A 98 15.47 -28.65 -23.94
N THR A 99 14.67 -29.62 -23.45
CA THR A 99 15.19 -30.91 -22.97
C THR A 99 14.33 -32.09 -23.40
N TRP A 100 13.63 -32.76 -22.48
CA TRP A 100 12.96 -34.03 -22.74
C TRP A 100 11.70 -33.95 -23.63
N ALA A 101 11.19 -32.74 -23.88
CA ALA A 101 10.13 -32.48 -24.85
C ALA A 101 10.64 -31.70 -26.09
N SER A 102 11.95 -31.69 -26.33
CA SER A 102 12.53 -31.14 -27.57
C SER A 102 12.02 -31.89 -28.80
N GLN A 103 12.07 -31.27 -29.97
CA GLN A 103 11.72 -31.93 -31.23
C GLN A 103 12.76 -32.99 -31.66
N THR A 104 13.94 -33.03 -31.03
CA THR A 104 15.02 -33.97 -31.32
C THR A 104 14.97 -35.23 -30.47
N ASP A 105 14.52 -35.12 -29.22
CA ASP A 105 14.62 -36.18 -28.20
C ASP A 105 13.25 -36.81 -27.85
N LEU A 106 12.15 -36.11 -28.18
CA LEU A 106 10.80 -36.65 -28.02
C LEU A 106 10.51 -37.71 -29.11
N PRO A 107 10.13 -38.95 -28.75
CA PRO A 107 9.79 -39.97 -29.74
C PRO A 107 8.57 -39.56 -30.59
N ARG A 108 8.57 -39.92 -31.88
CA ARG A 108 7.51 -39.53 -32.84
C ARG A 108 6.09 -39.91 -32.40
N ASP A 109 5.94 -41.00 -31.67
CA ASP A 109 4.66 -41.51 -31.18
C ASP A 109 4.22 -40.88 -29.85
N VAL A 110 4.92 -39.84 -29.38
CA VAL A 110 4.61 -39.09 -28.15
C VAL A 110 4.33 -37.63 -28.50
N LYS A 111 3.24 -37.07 -27.95
CA LYS A 111 2.93 -35.64 -28.04
C LYS A 111 2.81 -35.03 -26.65
N VAL A 112 3.44 -33.87 -26.44
CA VAL A 112 3.41 -33.12 -25.17
C VAL A 112 2.61 -31.83 -25.34
N PHE A 113 1.84 -31.45 -24.32
CA PHE A 113 1.16 -30.16 -24.18
C PHE A 113 1.32 -29.62 -22.76
N PHE A 114 1.41 -28.29 -22.62
CA PHE A 114 1.36 -27.61 -21.32
C PHE A 114 -0.09 -27.25 -20.99
N VAL A 115 -0.59 -27.75 -19.86
CA VAL A 115 -1.98 -27.63 -19.44
C VAL A 115 -2.12 -26.42 -18.50
N GLY A 116 -2.43 -25.27 -19.10
CA GLY A 116 -2.48 -23.98 -18.44
C GLY A 116 -3.83 -23.61 -17.84
N CYS A 117 -4.94 -23.86 -18.54
CA CYS A 117 -6.27 -23.27 -18.28
C CYS A 117 -6.28 -21.73 -18.45
N ARG A 118 -7.45 -21.09 -18.26
CA ARG A 118 -7.61 -19.64 -18.33
C ARG A 118 -6.86 -18.95 -17.17
N PRO A 119 -5.87 -18.06 -17.42
CA PRO A 119 -5.10 -17.43 -16.35
C PRO A 119 -5.94 -16.40 -15.56
N SER A 120 -5.91 -16.46 -14.22
CA SER A 120 -6.47 -15.36 -13.41
C SER A 120 -5.56 -14.13 -13.51
N LEU A 121 -6.12 -13.03 -14.00
CA LEU A 121 -5.50 -11.71 -14.08
C LEU A 121 -6.24 -10.68 -13.22
N GLY A 122 -7.19 -11.13 -12.38
CA GLY A 122 -8.02 -10.26 -11.53
C GLY A 122 -7.23 -9.54 -10.43
N ASP A 123 -6.21 -10.21 -9.89
CA ASP A 123 -5.35 -9.67 -8.81
C ASP A 123 -4.29 -8.67 -9.31
N ILE A 124 -4.21 -8.44 -10.62
CA ILE A 124 -3.24 -7.52 -11.25
C ILE A 124 -3.92 -6.16 -11.47
N TYR A 125 -3.79 -5.29 -10.47
CA TYR A 125 -4.36 -3.93 -10.46
C TYR A 125 -3.76 -2.98 -11.49
N ASN A 126 -2.60 -3.32 -12.07
CA ASN A 126 -1.86 -2.51 -13.03
C ASN A 126 -2.22 -2.90 -14.48
N THR A 127 -2.87 -1.99 -15.21
CA THR A 127 -3.34 -2.20 -16.59
C THR A 127 -2.20 -2.52 -17.56
N ASP A 128 -1.09 -1.81 -17.46
CA ASP A 128 0.04 -1.93 -18.38
C ASP A 128 0.79 -3.25 -18.19
N GLU A 129 0.85 -3.73 -16.94
CA GLU A 129 1.46 -5.00 -16.58
C GLU A 129 0.59 -6.18 -16.99
N ARG A 130 -0.73 -6.05 -16.80
CA ARG A 130 -1.71 -7.00 -17.32
C ARG A 130 -1.62 -7.15 -18.84
N GLU A 131 -1.62 -6.04 -19.58
CA GLU A 131 -1.53 -6.07 -21.05
C GLU A 131 -0.21 -6.70 -21.54
N ARG A 132 0.91 -6.45 -20.83
CA ARG A 132 2.20 -7.10 -21.11
C ARG A 132 2.16 -8.62 -20.85
N ILE A 133 1.50 -9.06 -19.78
CA ILE A 133 1.36 -10.48 -19.45
C ILE A 133 0.45 -11.20 -20.47
N GLU A 134 -0.67 -10.58 -20.84
CA GLU A 134 -1.58 -11.08 -21.89
C GLU A 134 -0.83 -11.23 -23.23
N LYS A 135 -0.06 -10.20 -23.64
CA LYS A 135 0.81 -10.26 -24.84
C LYS A 135 1.92 -11.30 -24.75
N ALA A 136 2.53 -11.50 -23.58
CA ALA A 136 3.60 -12.49 -23.40
C ALA A 136 3.09 -13.93 -23.47
N ILE A 137 1.91 -14.21 -22.91
CA ILE A 137 1.24 -15.51 -23.00
C ILE A 137 0.85 -15.81 -24.44
N GLU A 138 0.27 -14.83 -25.14
CA GLU A 138 -0.12 -15.00 -26.54
C GLU A 138 1.10 -15.20 -27.46
N LEU A 139 2.19 -14.45 -27.24
CA LEU A 139 3.46 -14.66 -27.95
C LEU A 139 4.04 -16.05 -27.69
N GLU A 140 3.97 -16.58 -26.46
CA GLU A 140 4.39 -17.96 -26.16
C GLU A 140 3.54 -18.97 -26.94
N LYS A 141 2.20 -18.81 -26.93
CA LYS A 141 1.28 -19.69 -27.67
C LYS A 141 1.55 -19.69 -29.17
N GLN A 142 1.75 -18.50 -29.76
CA GLN A 142 2.08 -18.36 -31.18
C GLN A 142 3.46 -18.93 -31.54
N THR A 143 4.43 -18.86 -30.62
CA THR A 143 5.80 -19.35 -30.86
C THR A 143 5.90 -20.88 -30.80
N TYR A 144 5.19 -21.53 -29.87
CA TYR A 144 5.39 -22.96 -29.58
C TYR A 144 4.19 -23.86 -29.89
N GLY A 145 2.96 -23.33 -29.93
CA GLY A 145 1.74 -24.10 -30.25
C GLY A 145 1.40 -25.24 -29.28
N ASP A 146 1.99 -25.25 -28.08
CA ASP A 146 1.92 -26.36 -27.11
C ASP A 146 1.22 -26.00 -25.79
N LEU A 147 0.95 -24.71 -25.53
CA LEU A 147 0.35 -24.20 -24.31
C LEU A 147 -1.17 -24.02 -24.46
N LEU A 148 -1.94 -24.83 -23.73
CA LEU A 148 -3.41 -24.83 -23.72
C LEU A 148 -3.93 -23.92 -22.60
N THR A 149 -4.68 -22.89 -22.95
CA THR A 149 -5.32 -21.95 -22.00
C THR A 149 -6.83 -21.90 -22.19
N HIS A 150 -7.32 -21.15 -23.19
CA HIS A 150 -8.75 -20.97 -23.48
C HIS A 150 -9.37 -22.17 -24.23
N GLU A 151 -8.54 -23.10 -24.70
CA GLU A 151 -8.92 -24.38 -25.31
C GLU A 151 -9.56 -25.37 -24.31
N LEU A 152 -9.43 -25.07 -23.01
CA LEU A 152 -9.86 -25.87 -21.87
C LEU A 152 -10.84 -25.06 -21.03
N ASP A 153 -12.00 -25.64 -20.66
CA ASP A 153 -12.99 -24.93 -19.86
C ASP A 153 -12.69 -25.04 -18.35
N CYS A 154 -11.62 -24.35 -17.95
CA CYS A 154 -11.08 -24.32 -16.59
C CYS A 154 -10.30 -23.03 -16.34
N ASP A 155 -10.02 -22.72 -15.08
CA ASP A 155 -9.18 -21.59 -14.65
C ASP A 155 -7.85 -22.07 -14.03
N ASP A 156 -6.80 -21.25 -14.10
CA ASP A 156 -5.44 -21.56 -13.61
C ASP A 156 -5.33 -21.39 -12.08
N SER A 157 -6.05 -22.24 -11.35
CA SER A 157 -6.15 -22.22 -9.90
C SER A 157 -5.79 -23.57 -9.29
N TYR A 158 -5.36 -23.57 -8.02
CA TYR A 158 -5.03 -24.81 -7.30
C TYR A 158 -6.29 -25.65 -6.99
N ILE A 159 -7.40 -24.99 -6.62
CA ILE A 159 -8.66 -25.69 -6.33
C ILE A 159 -9.29 -26.32 -7.58
N ASP A 160 -8.89 -25.87 -8.77
CA ASP A 160 -9.38 -26.32 -10.08
C ASP A 160 -8.45 -27.32 -10.77
N LEU A 161 -7.41 -27.83 -10.09
CA LEU A 161 -6.51 -28.86 -10.63
C LEU A 161 -7.27 -30.09 -11.18
N THR A 162 -8.34 -30.51 -10.49
CA THR A 162 -9.19 -31.62 -10.96
C THR A 162 -9.96 -31.26 -12.24
N ALA A 163 -10.37 -30.00 -12.42
CA ALA A 163 -11.00 -29.54 -13.67
C ALA A 163 -9.98 -29.43 -14.81
N LYS A 164 -8.79 -28.88 -14.52
CA LYS A 164 -7.63 -28.83 -15.42
C LYS A 164 -7.27 -30.22 -15.99
N VAL A 165 -7.30 -31.26 -15.15
CA VAL A 165 -7.08 -32.66 -15.58
C VAL A 165 -8.23 -33.19 -16.44
N LYS A 166 -9.50 -32.99 -16.06
CA LYS A 166 -10.64 -33.43 -16.88
C LYS A 166 -10.61 -32.83 -18.29
N GLU A 167 -10.38 -31.52 -18.38
CA GLU A 167 -10.41 -30.81 -19.65
C GLU A 167 -9.23 -31.20 -20.54
N PHE A 168 -8.05 -31.48 -19.96
CA PHE A 168 -6.96 -32.09 -20.73
C PHE A 168 -7.29 -33.50 -21.22
N ILE A 169 -7.90 -34.36 -20.39
CA ILE A 169 -8.31 -35.72 -20.79
C ILE A 169 -9.37 -35.67 -21.90
N ARG A 170 -10.33 -34.74 -21.81
CA ARG A 170 -11.28 -34.42 -22.88
C ARG A 170 -10.56 -34.02 -24.16
N PHE A 171 -9.67 -33.01 -24.09
CA PHE A 171 -8.90 -32.53 -25.24
C PHE A 171 -8.09 -33.66 -25.89
N ALA A 172 -7.30 -34.42 -25.11
CA ALA A 172 -6.46 -35.50 -25.62
C ALA A 172 -7.27 -36.60 -26.31
N THR A 173 -8.40 -37.03 -25.71
CA THR A 173 -9.26 -38.08 -26.29
C THR A 173 -10.09 -37.62 -27.50
N GLN A 174 -10.34 -36.32 -27.64
CA GLN A 174 -11.03 -35.75 -28.80
C GLN A 174 -10.06 -35.46 -29.97
N MET A 175 -8.86 -34.93 -29.69
CA MET A 175 -7.87 -34.59 -30.72
C MET A 175 -7.05 -35.78 -31.21
N PHE A 176 -6.85 -36.81 -30.36
CA PHE A 176 -6.05 -37.99 -30.70
C PHE A 176 -6.85 -39.28 -30.45
N PRO A 177 -7.92 -39.55 -31.24
CA PRO A 177 -8.83 -40.67 -31.02
C PRO A 177 -8.19 -42.07 -31.13
N ASN A 178 -6.99 -42.13 -31.72
CA ASN A 178 -6.19 -43.35 -31.88
C ASN A 178 -5.06 -43.49 -30.83
N THR A 179 -4.91 -42.56 -29.87
CA THR A 179 -3.90 -42.71 -28.80
C THR A 179 -4.20 -43.93 -27.94
N SER A 180 -3.15 -44.62 -27.47
CA SER A 180 -3.25 -45.78 -26.58
C SER A 180 -3.24 -45.35 -25.11
N PHE A 181 -2.52 -44.28 -24.78
CA PHE A 181 -2.36 -43.80 -23.41
C PHE A 181 -2.48 -42.27 -23.30
N VAL A 182 -3.00 -41.81 -22.17
CA VAL A 182 -2.97 -40.42 -21.74
C VAL A 182 -2.16 -40.33 -20.45
N MET A 183 -1.20 -39.41 -20.40
CA MET A 183 -0.31 -39.20 -19.27
C MET A 183 -0.48 -37.79 -18.72
N VAL A 184 -0.42 -37.62 -17.41
CA VAL A 184 -0.52 -36.32 -16.73
C VAL A 184 0.58 -36.20 -15.70
N GLY A 185 1.29 -35.07 -15.68
CA GLY A 185 2.32 -34.77 -14.69
C GLY A 185 2.47 -33.27 -14.42
N ASN A 186 3.41 -32.89 -13.55
CA ASN A 186 3.73 -31.51 -13.24
C ASN A 186 4.81 -30.93 -14.17
N ASP A 187 4.97 -29.61 -14.18
CA ASP A 187 6.08 -28.91 -14.86
C ASP A 187 7.43 -28.96 -14.11
N ASP A 188 7.50 -29.57 -12.91
CA ASP A 188 8.73 -29.77 -12.13
C ASP A 188 9.33 -31.19 -12.25
N ILE A 189 9.22 -31.80 -13.44
CA ILE A 189 9.70 -33.16 -13.75
C ILE A 189 10.74 -33.23 -14.88
N TYR A 190 11.56 -34.28 -14.86
CA TYR A 190 12.35 -34.76 -16.00
C TYR A 190 11.92 -36.18 -16.37
N LEU A 191 11.51 -36.40 -17.63
CA LEU A 191 11.00 -37.67 -18.12
C LEU A 191 11.88 -38.25 -19.24
N ARG A 192 12.36 -39.50 -19.10
CA ARG A 192 13.02 -40.23 -20.19
C ARG A 192 11.98 -40.84 -21.14
N ALA A 193 11.37 -40.00 -22.00
CA ALA A 193 10.24 -40.37 -22.87
C ALA A 193 10.51 -41.64 -23.72
N GLY A 194 11.70 -41.77 -24.34
CA GLY A 194 12.08 -42.98 -25.07
C GLY A 194 12.15 -44.25 -24.21
N HIS A 195 12.52 -44.14 -22.92
CA HIS A 195 12.48 -45.27 -21.99
C HIS A 195 11.04 -45.60 -21.54
N LEU A 196 10.17 -44.59 -21.40
CA LEU A 196 8.74 -44.80 -21.12
C LEU A 196 8.07 -45.60 -22.25
N VAL A 197 8.25 -45.21 -23.51
CA VAL A 197 7.69 -45.96 -24.66
C VAL A 197 8.23 -47.39 -24.69
N ASN A 198 9.53 -47.58 -24.52
CA ASN A 198 10.13 -48.93 -24.44
C ASN A 198 9.64 -49.76 -23.24
N TYR A 199 9.22 -49.14 -22.13
CA TYR A 199 8.63 -49.80 -20.98
C TYR A 199 7.19 -50.26 -21.27
N LEU A 200 6.37 -49.38 -21.85
CA LEU A 200 4.99 -49.67 -22.26
C LEU A 200 4.91 -50.76 -23.36
N LEU A 201 5.88 -50.80 -24.28
CA LEU A 201 5.98 -51.82 -25.33
C LEU A 201 6.48 -53.19 -24.85
N LYS A 202 7.03 -53.29 -23.63
CA LYS A 202 7.59 -54.55 -23.06
C LYS A 202 6.77 -55.13 -21.91
N GLY A 203 5.81 -54.38 -21.38
CA GLY A 203 4.89 -54.89 -20.38
C GLY A 203 3.86 -55.85 -20.99
N SER A 204 3.43 -56.85 -20.21
CA SER A 204 2.18 -57.57 -20.50
C SER A 204 1.02 -56.58 -20.41
N GLN A 205 0.38 -56.27 -21.54
CA GLN A 205 -0.69 -55.28 -21.60
C GLN A 205 -1.95 -55.80 -20.91
N SER A 206 -2.05 -55.52 -19.60
CA SER A 206 -3.35 -55.41 -18.93
C SER A 206 -4.15 -54.32 -19.65
N GLU A 207 -5.41 -54.61 -20.01
CA GLU A 207 -6.31 -53.65 -20.67
C GLU A 207 -6.60 -52.42 -19.78
N HIS A 208 -6.18 -52.44 -18.51
CA HIS A 208 -6.53 -51.47 -17.47
C HIS A 208 -5.30 -50.89 -16.75
N LEU A 209 -4.17 -50.71 -17.46
CA LEU A 209 -2.90 -50.22 -16.90
C LEU A 209 -2.94 -48.73 -16.44
N TYR A 210 -3.49 -48.47 -15.25
CA TYR A 210 -3.32 -47.20 -14.52
C TYR A 210 -2.03 -47.24 -13.71
N LEU A 211 -1.02 -46.44 -14.08
CA LEU A 211 0.36 -46.59 -13.61
C LEU A 211 0.89 -45.33 -12.91
N GLY A 212 1.58 -45.51 -11.77
CA GLY A 212 2.43 -44.45 -11.20
C GLY A 212 3.08 -44.77 -9.84
N GLN A 213 3.44 -43.72 -9.08
CA GLN A 213 3.99 -43.88 -7.72
C GLN A 213 2.85 -43.92 -6.70
N VAL A 214 2.69 -45.05 -5.99
CA VAL A 214 1.60 -45.28 -5.03
C VAL A 214 2.09 -45.14 -3.60
N TRP A 215 1.49 -44.26 -2.81
CA TRP A 215 1.94 -44.01 -1.43
C TRP A 215 1.62 -45.17 -0.49
N ASP A 216 0.44 -45.80 -0.58
CA ASP A 216 0.05 -46.94 0.27
C ASP A 216 1.08 -48.08 0.26
N LYS A 217 1.63 -48.40 -0.92
CA LYS A 217 2.66 -49.43 -1.11
C LYS A 217 4.04 -49.02 -0.59
N ARG A 218 4.34 -47.71 -0.52
CA ARG A 218 5.61 -47.14 -0.01
C ARG A 218 5.60 -46.91 1.51
N LEU A 219 4.45 -46.54 2.06
CA LEU A 219 4.28 -46.14 3.46
C LEU A 219 3.76 -47.29 4.35
N GLY A 220 3.32 -48.40 3.77
CA GLY A 220 2.74 -49.54 4.50
C GLY A 220 1.37 -49.25 5.13
N ARG A 221 0.74 -48.12 4.80
CA ARG A 221 -0.57 -47.68 5.30
C ARG A 221 -1.25 -46.79 4.26
N SER A 222 -2.59 -46.82 4.25
CA SER A 222 -3.37 -45.88 3.45
C SER A 222 -3.29 -44.45 3.97
N THR A 223 -3.54 -43.50 3.07
CA THR A 223 -3.57 -42.07 3.38
C THR A 223 -5.00 -41.60 3.63
N SER A 224 -5.16 -40.58 4.49
CA SER A 224 -6.47 -40.07 4.93
C SER A 224 -6.73 -38.66 4.41
N PRO A 225 -8.01 -38.26 4.21
CA PRO A 225 -8.40 -36.87 3.99
C PRO A 225 -7.91 -35.96 5.11
N VAL A 226 -7.59 -34.70 4.78
CA VAL A 226 -7.31 -33.66 5.77
C VAL A 226 -8.54 -32.77 5.92
N GLY A 227 -9.17 -32.80 7.10
CA GLY A 227 -10.38 -32.05 7.42
C GLY A 227 -10.17 -30.61 7.88
N ASP A 228 -8.93 -30.11 7.89
CA ASP A 228 -8.60 -28.72 8.22
C ASP A 228 -8.76 -27.83 6.98
N PRO A 229 -9.70 -26.86 6.94
CA PRO A 229 -9.92 -26.00 5.78
C PRO A 229 -8.80 -24.98 5.54
N THR A 230 -7.79 -24.90 6.41
CA THR A 230 -6.65 -23.99 6.24
C THR A 230 -5.48 -24.60 5.46
N VAL A 231 -5.46 -25.92 5.23
CA VAL A 231 -4.43 -26.56 4.41
C VAL A 231 -4.82 -26.63 2.92
N PRO A 232 -3.87 -26.52 1.97
CA PRO A 232 -4.19 -26.56 0.54
C PRO A 232 -4.87 -27.87 0.09
N ASN A 233 -4.52 -29.00 0.70
CA ASN A 233 -5.06 -30.32 0.40
C ASN A 233 -6.28 -30.70 1.27
N TYR A 234 -7.07 -29.69 1.68
CA TYR A 234 -8.34 -29.90 2.36
C TYR A 234 -9.31 -30.73 1.51
N VAL A 235 -9.94 -31.73 2.11
CA VAL A 235 -11.08 -32.43 1.53
C VAL A 235 -12.18 -32.50 2.57
N SER A 236 -13.35 -31.94 2.25
CA SER A 236 -14.49 -31.93 3.15
C SER A 236 -15.13 -33.31 3.25
N GLU A 237 -15.44 -33.75 4.47
CA GLU A 237 -16.18 -34.99 4.77
C GLU A 237 -17.52 -35.06 4.02
N SER A 238 -18.17 -33.91 3.79
CA SER A 238 -19.39 -33.77 2.99
C SER A 238 -19.23 -34.15 1.50
N PHE A 239 -18.02 -34.06 0.96
CA PHE A 239 -17.68 -34.47 -0.42
C PHE A 239 -16.99 -35.85 -0.46
N TYR A 240 -16.35 -36.27 0.63
CA TYR A 240 -15.68 -37.56 0.74
C TYR A 240 -15.75 -38.12 2.18
N PRO A 241 -16.77 -38.94 2.52
CA PRO A 241 -17.05 -39.40 3.88
C PRO A 241 -16.23 -40.64 4.31
N MET A 242 -15.23 -41.06 3.53
CA MET A 242 -14.40 -42.24 3.82
C MET A 242 -13.14 -41.83 4.59
N SER A 243 -12.80 -42.56 5.65
CA SER A 243 -11.64 -42.25 6.52
C SER A 243 -10.27 -42.47 5.89
N SER A 244 -10.21 -43.14 4.73
CA SER A 244 -9.02 -43.27 3.90
C SER A 244 -9.34 -43.13 2.41
N PHE A 245 -8.36 -42.67 1.64
CA PHE A 245 -8.39 -42.70 0.18
C PHE A 245 -8.14 -44.13 -0.34
N PRO A 246 -8.64 -44.49 -1.53
CA PRO A 246 -8.17 -45.67 -2.23
C PRO A 246 -6.69 -45.46 -2.64
N PRO A 247 -5.93 -46.53 -2.94
CA PRO A 247 -4.61 -46.38 -3.54
C PRO A 247 -4.67 -45.57 -4.85
N TYR A 248 -3.86 -44.51 -4.95
CA TYR A 248 -3.75 -43.63 -6.12
C TYR A 248 -2.29 -43.46 -6.57
N ALA A 249 -2.10 -43.11 -7.84
CA ALA A 249 -0.80 -42.65 -8.35
C ALA A 249 -0.65 -41.16 -8.09
N ARG A 250 0.40 -40.73 -7.37
CA ARG A 250 0.64 -39.31 -7.04
C ARG A 250 0.61 -38.40 -8.27
N GLY A 251 0.00 -37.23 -8.11
CA GLY A 251 -0.18 -36.20 -9.14
C GLY A 251 1.10 -35.54 -9.67
N LEU A 252 2.28 -36.05 -9.31
CA LEU A 252 3.57 -35.70 -9.92
C LEU A 252 3.66 -36.18 -11.37
N LEU A 253 3.28 -37.45 -11.59
CA LEU A 253 3.24 -38.12 -12.88
C LEU A 253 2.46 -39.44 -12.78
N TYR A 254 1.43 -39.60 -13.60
CA TYR A 254 0.69 -40.84 -13.78
C TYR A 254 0.25 -41.05 -15.23
N LEU A 255 -0.04 -42.30 -15.59
CA LEU A 255 -0.46 -42.72 -16.93
C LEU A 255 -1.72 -43.59 -16.83
N ILE A 256 -2.67 -43.36 -17.74
CA ILE A 256 -3.92 -44.13 -17.88
C ILE A 256 -4.09 -44.60 -19.33
N PRO A 257 -4.75 -45.73 -19.59
CA PRO A 257 -5.06 -46.15 -20.96
C PRO A 257 -6.21 -45.32 -21.55
N ALA A 258 -6.32 -45.34 -22.88
CA ALA A 258 -7.23 -44.45 -23.59
C ALA A 258 -8.72 -44.83 -23.46
N ASP A 259 -9.06 -46.06 -23.05
CA ASP A 259 -10.42 -46.46 -22.71
C ASP A 259 -10.90 -45.76 -21.41
N CYS A 260 -10.04 -45.74 -20.40
CA CYS A 260 -10.21 -45.08 -19.12
C CYS A 260 -10.30 -43.56 -19.30
N ALA A 261 -9.45 -43.00 -20.15
CA ALA A 261 -9.53 -41.60 -20.55
C ALA A 261 -10.88 -41.28 -21.23
N ARG A 262 -11.34 -42.12 -22.18
CA ARG A 262 -12.65 -41.97 -22.83
C ARG A 262 -13.82 -42.12 -21.84
N PHE A 263 -13.71 -43.01 -20.84
CA PHE A 263 -14.69 -43.14 -19.77
C PHE A 263 -14.81 -41.86 -18.95
N ILE A 264 -13.69 -41.24 -18.56
CA ILE A 264 -13.66 -39.97 -17.84
C ILE A 264 -14.34 -38.87 -18.69
N THR A 265 -13.94 -38.71 -19.96
CA THR A 265 -14.55 -37.75 -20.90
C THR A 265 -16.06 -37.95 -21.02
N LYS A 266 -16.52 -39.19 -21.29
CA LYS A 266 -17.95 -39.52 -21.45
C LYS A 266 -18.77 -39.23 -20.20
N ASN A 267 -18.17 -39.29 -19.01
CA ASN A 267 -18.84 -39.11 -17.72
C ASN A 267 -18.44 -37.81 -16.99
N GLN A 268 -17.75 -36.86 -17.64
CA GLN A 268 -17.09 -35.72 -16.97
C GLN A 268 -18.02 -34.86 -16.09
N ARG A 269 -19.32 -34.79 -16.43
CA ARG A 269 -20.38 -34.09 -15.68
C ARG A 269 -20.95 -34.88 -14.48
N ARG A 270 -20.74 -36.20 -14.40
CA ARG A 270 -21.23 -37.08 -13.33
C ARG A 270 -20.15 -37.44 -12.32
N LEU A 271 -18.87 -37.39 -12.73
CA LEU A 271 -17.72 -37.64 -11.88
C LEU A 271 -17.45 -36.41 -11.00
N SER A 272 -17.58 -36.53 -9.68
CA SER A 272 -17.34 -35.42 -8.73
C SER A 272 -15.88 -34.98 -8.70
N SER A 273 -15.64 -33.73 -8.27
CA SER A 273 -14.29 -33.18 -8.03
C SER A 273 -13.95 -33.26 -6.54
N LEU A 274 -12.69 -33.57 -6.19
CA LEU A 274 -12.15 -33.43 -4.84
C LEU A 274 -11.23 -32.19 -4.72
N GLY A 275 -11.61 -31.10 -5.40
CA GLY A 275 -10.89 -29.82 -5.38
C GLY A 275 -9.49 -29.92 -5.97
N GLY A 276 -8.48 -29.54 -5.19
CA GLY A 276 -7.07 -29.60 -5.59
C GLY A 276 -6.47 -31.00 -5.68
N MET A 277 -7.20 -32.06 -5.25
CA MET A 277 -6.72 -33.45 -5.26
C MET A 277 -7.01 -34.14 -6.60
N ASP A 278 -6.28 -33.76 -7.66
CA ASP A 278 -6.50 -34.32 -9.01
C ASP A 278 -6.18 -35.82 -9.11
N ASP A 279 -5.17 -36.28 -8.38
CA ASP A 279 -4.71 -37.66 -8.37
C ASP A 279 -5.67 -38.62 -7.65
N VAL A 280 -6.13 -38.24 -6.46
CA VAL A 280 -7.18 -38.95 -5.73
C VAL A 280 -8.49 -38.96 -6.55
N SER A 281 -8.83 -37.84 -7.18
CA SER A 281 -10.04 -37.75 -8.02
C SER A 281 -10.00 -38.77 -9.17
N VAL A 282 -8.89 -38.85 -9.93
CA VAL A 282 -8.71 -39.85 -10.99
C VAL A 282 -8.83 -41.27 -10.44
N ALA A 283 -8.18 -41.60 -9.33
CA ALA A 283 -8.27 -42.93 -8.73
C ALA A 283 -9.70 -43.30 -8.30
N VAL A 284 -10.46 -42.37 -7.72
CA VAL A 284 -11.88 -42.58 -7.36
C VAL A 284 -12.76 -42.79 -8.61
N TRP A 285 -12.50 -42.09 -9.71
CA TRP A 285 -13.23 -42.29 -10.96
C TRP A 285 -12.93 -43.64 -11.59
N LEU A 286 -11.67 -44.07 -11.63
CA LEU A 286 -11.25 -45.34 -12.21
C LEU A 286 -11.68 -46.55 -11.37
N LEU A 287 -11.74 -46.41 -10.04
CA LEU A 287 -12.30 -47.43 -9.15
C LEU A 287 -13.78 -47.73 -9.47
N SER A 288 -14.55 -46.76 -9.99
CA SER A 288 -15.94 -46.98 -10.41
C SER A 288 -16.11 -47.94 -11.60
N ILE A 289 -15.03 -48.21 -12.34
CA ILE A 289 -14.93 -49.24 -13.39
C ILE A 289 -13.94 -50.36 -13.02
N GLN A 290 -13.62 -50.51 -11.74
CA GLN A 290 -12.69 -51.53 -11.18
C GLN A 290 -11.26 -51.47 -11.74
N VAL A 291 -10.84 -50.31 -12.23
CA VAL A 291 -9.47 -50.05 -12.67
C VAL A 291 -8.65 -49.58 -11.45
N HIS A 292 -7.63 -50.37 -11.11
CA HIS A 292 -6.78 -50.16 -9.93
C HIS A 292 -5.38 -49.64 -10.32
N VAL A 293 -4.74 -48.89 -9.43
CA VAL A 293 -3.39 -48.37 -9.68
C VAL A 293 -2.30 -49.44 -9.49
N GLU A 294 -1.41 -49.54 -10.47
CA GLU A 294 -0.16 -50.29 -10.39
C GLU A 294 1.00 -49.38 -9.93
N HIS A 295 1.80 -49.87 -8.97
CA HIS A 295 2.96 -49.13 -8.49
C HIS A 295 4.21 -49.42 -9.33
N THR A 296 4.75 -48.39 -9.98
CA THR A 296 6.11 -48.41 -10.51
C THR A 296 7.09 -47.63 -9.61
N PRO A 297 8.26 -48.21 -9.26
CA PRO A 297 9.35 -47.46 -8.62
C PRO A 297 10.11 -46.57 -9.63
N ALA A 298 9.91 -46.75 -10.94
CA ALA A 298 10.63 -46.01 -11.97
C ALA A 298 10.23 -44.51 -12.06
N PHE A 299 9.16 -44.10 -11.37
CA PHE A 299 8.83 -42.69 -11.14
C PHE A 299 9.27 -42.31 -9.71
N SER A 300 10.27 -41.44 -9.61
CA SER A 300 10.94 -41.03 -8.36
C SER A 300 10.74 -39.54 -8.05
N TYR A 301 11.07 -39.13 -6.83
CA TYR A 301 10.74 -37.83 -6.24
C TYR A 301 11.80 -37.42 -5.21
N LEU A 302 12.46 -36.27 -5.43
CA LEU A 302 13.58 -35.85 -4.59
C LEU A 302 13.17 -35.63 -3.12
N GLY A 303 11.97 -35.13 -2.84
CA GLY A 303 11.49 -34.92 -1.47
C GLY A 303 11.30 -36.19 -0.62
N PHE A 304 11.66 -37.39 -1.10
CA PHE A 304 11.74 -38.61 -0.28
C PHE A 304 12.95 -39.49 -0.59
N GLN A 305 13.42 -39.55 -1.85
CA GLN A 305 14.60 -40.34 -2.23
C GLN A 305 15.78 -39.47 -2.69
N GLY A 306 16.94 -40.10 -2.91
CA GLY A 306 18.00 -39.52 -3.74
C GLY A 306 17.67 -39.60 -5.23
N CYS A 307 18.60 -39.15 -6.07
CA CYS A 307 18.58 -39.44 -7.50
C CYS A 307 19.09 -40.89 -7.73
N GLU A 308 18.40 -41.66 -8.59
CA GLU A 308 18.79 -43.03 -8.98
C GLU A 308 18.87 -43.12 -10.51
N ASP A 309 20.00 -43.58 -11.07
CA ASP A 309 20.28 -43.58 -12.52
C ASP A 309 19.34 -44.46 -13.37
N THR A 310 18.57 -45.34 -12.74
CA THR A 310 17.56 -46.21 -13.34
C THR A 310 16.17 -45.56 -13.49
N THR A 311 15.96 -44.38 -12.89
CA THR A 311 14.68 -43.66 -12.86
C THR A 311 14.17 -43.28 -14.26
N ILE A 312 12.94 -43.64 -14.63
CA ILE A 312 12.31 -43.18 -15.89
C ILE A 312 11.84 -41.73 -15.77
N SER A 313 11.30 -41.31 -14.63
CA SER A 313 10.92 -39.91 -14.36
C SER A 313 11.30 -39.46 -12.97
N LEU A 314 11.96 -38.30 -12.85
CA LEU A 314 12.31 -37.66 -11.58
C LEU A 314 11.53 -36.36 -11.41
N ALA A 315 10.94 -36.14 -10.23
CA ALA A 315 10.13 -34.96 -9.91
C ALA A 315 10.68 -34.17 -8.70
N ASP A 316 10.11 -32.98 -8.46
CA ASP A 316 10.51 -31.97 -7.45
C ASP A 316 11.78 -31.20 -7.84
N LEU A 317 11.94 -30.94 -9.15
CA LEU A 317 13.12 -30.36 -9.76
C LEU A 317 13.07 -28.82 -9.88
N THR A 318 14.24 -28.20 -10.08
CA THR A 318 14.35 -26.81 -10.58
C THR A 318 14.50 -26.77 -12.11
N PRO A 319 14.24 -25.63 -12.78
CA PRO A 319 14.48 -25.48 -14.22
C PRO A 319 15.95 -25.61 -14.63
N LEU A 320 16.88 -25.47 -13.68
CA LEU A 320 18.30 -25.75 -13.88
C LEU A 320 18.54 -27.27 -13.84
N ALA A 321 17.97 -27.97 -12.85
CA ALA A 321 18.11 -29.42 -12.71
C ALA A 321 17.62 -30.19 -13.95
N ILE A 322 16.48 -29.78 -14.51
CA ILE A 322 15.93 -30.33 -15.76
C ILE A 322 16.97 -30.26 -16.90
N ARG A 323 17.66 -29.12 -17.04
CA ARG A 323 18.74 -28.92 -18.03
C ARG A 323 20.02 -29.68 -17.69
N SER A 324 20.41 -29.75 -16.41
CA SER A 324 21.58 -30.51 -15.97
C SER A 324 21.43 -32.01 -16.23
N ILE A 325 20.25 -32.59 -15.97
CA ILE A 325 19.94 -33.99 -16.29
C ILE A 325 20.01 -34.23 -17.81
N HIS A 326 19.52 -33.28 -18.62
CA HIS A 326 19.61 -33.39 -20.07
C HIS A 326 21.06 -33.35 -20.59
N SER A 327 21.86 -32.37 -20.14
CA SER A 327 23.29 -32.26 -20.46
C SER A 327 24.06 -33.51 -20.04
N ASN A 328 23.77 -34.08 -18.85
CA ASN A 328 24.33 -35.36 -18.44
C ASN A 328 24.09 -36.45 -19.51
N LEU A 329 22.84 -36.63 -19.95
CA LEU A 329 22.46 -37.68 -20.89
C LEU A 329 23.03 -37.44 -22.30
N LEU A 330 23.03 -36.20 -22.80
CA LEU A 330 23.62 -35.84 -24.10
C LEU A 330 25.14 -36.10 -24.12
N GLU A 331 25.82 -35.84 -23.01
CA GLU A 331 27.27 -36.07 -22.84
C GLU A 331 27.60 -37.51 -22.42
N GLN A 332 26.64 -38.44 -22.48
CA GLN A 332 26.78 -39.85 -22.09
C GLN A 332 27.21 -40.06 -20.61
N ARG A 333 27.00 -39.06 -19.76
CA ARG A 333 27.21 -39.10 -18.30
C ARG A 333 25.99 -39.71 -17.61
N ASN A 334 26.19 -40.30 -16.43
CA ASN A 334 25.10 -40.82 -15.59
C ASN A 334 24.01 -39.75 -15.37
N PHE A 335 22.74 -40.17 -15.35
CA PHE A 335 21.57 -39.30 -15.15
C PHE A 335 21.73 -38.40 -13.91
N CYS A 336 22.25 -38.98 -12.82
CA CYS A 336 22.50 -38.34 -11.53
C CYS A 336 23.90 -37.71 -11.38
N HIS A 337 24.70 -37.61 -12.45
CA HIS A 337 26.03 -37.00 -12.40
C HIS A 337 25.94 -35.56 -11.89
N GLY A 338 26.69 -35.23 -10.84
CA GLY A 338 26.64 -33.89 -10.22
C GLY A 338 25.35 -33.58 -9.47
N PHE A 339 24.55 -34.59 -9.10
CA PHE A 339 23.37 -34.41 -8.26
C PHE A 339 23.72 -33.69 -6.94
N SER A 340 23.11 -32.52 -6.74
CA SER A 340 23.17 -31.78 -5.48
C SER A 340 21.75 -31.38 -5.08
N ARG A 341 21.29 -31.89 -3.93
CA ARG A 341 19.92 -31.66 -3.44
C ARG A 341 19.58 -30.17 -3.33
N SER A 342 20.52 -29.31 -2.92
CA SER A 342 20.27 -27.87 -2.72
C SER A 342 20.13 -27.05 -4.01
N THR A 343 20.57 -27.57 -5.15
CA THR A 343 20.41 -26.91 -6.46
C THR A 343 19.44 -27.63 -7.39
N TRP A 344 19.28 -28.95 -7.20
CA TRP A 344 18.36 -29.77 -7.99
C TRP A 344 16.94 -29.76 -7.45
N GLN A 345 16.76 -29.78 -6.13
CA GLN A 345 15.43 -29.81 -5.50
C GLN A 345 14.82 -28.41 -5.41
N LYS A 346 13.50 -28.33 -5.54
CA LYS A 346 12.66 -27.13 -5.38
C LYS A 346 12.57 -26.66 -3.91
N VAL A 347 13.68 -26.19 -3.35
CA VAL A 347 13.71 -25.54 -2.03
C VAL A 347 12.82 -24.28 -2.05
N GLY A 348 12.12 -24.01 -0.95
CA GLY A 348 11.25 -22.83 -0.83
C GLY A 348 12.00 -21.53 -1.17
N ILE A 349 11.43 -20.75 -2.08
CA ILE A 349 12.06 -19.55 -2.64
C ILE A 349 12.35 -18.57 -1.48
N PRO A 350 13.61 -18.13 -1.28
CA PRO A 350 13.94 -17.29 -0.12
C PRO A 350 13.26 -15.93 -0.24
N LEU A 351 12.34 -15.66 0.69
CA LEU A 351 11.62 -14.41 0.79
C LEU A 351 12.44 -13.37 1.56
N GLU A 352 12.93 -12.40 0.82
CA GLU A 352 13.50 -11.19 1.39
C GLU A 352 12.37 -10.19 1.69
N ILE A 353 12.42 -9.58 2.88
CA ILE A 353 11.50 -8.51 3.30
C ILE A 353 12.39 -7.38 3.81
N LYS A 354 12.23 -6.19 3.23
CA LYS A 354 12.94 -4.97 3.59
C LYS A 354 11.94 -3.87 3.88
N THR A 355 11.87 -3.42 5.13
CA THR A 355 11.18 -2.18 5.50
C THR A 355 12.07 -0.97 5.24
N TYR A 356 11.50 0.07 4.65
CA TYR A 356 12.08 1.40 4.54
C TYR A 356 11.12 2.41 5.16
N VAL A 357 11.61 3.51 5.71
CA VAL A 357 10.75 4.64 6.12
C VAL A 357 10.85 5.70 5.03
N GLN A 358 9.73 6.10 4.44
CA GLN A 358 9.73 7.21 3.51
C GLN A 358 9.58 8.51 4.30
N ASN A 359 10.58 9.40 4.22
CA ASN A 359 10.51 10.73 4.78
C ASN A 359 9.78 11.65 3.78
N ILE A 360 8.49 11.89 4.02
CA ILE A 360 7.63 12.57 3.06
C ILE A 360 7.25 13.97 3.56
N LYS A 361 8.16 14.93 3.33
CA LYS A 361 7.93 16.39 3.49
C LYS A 361 6.72 16.94 2.70
N THR A 362 6.05 16.12 1.89
CA THR A 362 4.89 16.46 1.07
C THR A 362 3.57 15.81 1.50
N LEU A 363 3.55 14.92 2.51
CA LEU A 363 2.32 14.27 3.00
C LEU A 363 1.99 14.52 4.48
N GLY A 364 2.96 14.95 5.30
CA GLY A 364 2.70 15.30 6.71
C GLY A 364 2.38 14.12 7.63
N VAL A 365 2.48 12.88 7.13
CA VAL A 365 2.26 11.63 7.87
C VAL A 365 3.46 10.72 7.65
N LEU A 366 3.82 9.95 8.67
CA LEU A 366 4.87 8.94 8.61
C LEU A 366 4.40 7.72 7.80
N GLU A 367 5.10 7.39 6.71
CA GLU A 367 4.91 6.14 5.96
C GLU A 367 6.11 5.20 6.14
N VAL A 368 5.82 3.93 6.43
CA VAL A 368 6.79 2.83 6.37
C VAL A 368 6.38 1.92 5.22
N THR A 369 7.31 1.53 4.36
CA THR A 369 7.02 0.71 3.18
C THR A 369 7.81 -0.60 3.27
N SER A 370 7.15 -1.75 3.20
CA SER A 370 7.83 -3.05 3.04
C SER A 370 7.87 -3.45 1.59
N THR A 371 9.07 -3.75 1.09
CA THR A 371 9.26 -4.47 -0.18
C THR A 371 9.47 -5.94 0.11
N LEU A 372 8.67 -6.79 -0.54
CA LEU A 372 8.80 -8.24 -0.55
C LEU A 372 9.44 -8.65 -1.89
N SER A 373 10.59 -9.31 -1.82
CA SER A 373 11.37 -9.75 -2.99
C SER A 373 11.68 -11.24 -2.90
N ALA A 374 11.62 -11.93 -4.04
CA ALA A 374 11.85 -13.36 -4.15
C ALA A 374 12.48 -13.67 -5.53
N PRO A 375 13.54 -14.51 -5.61
CA PRO A 375 14.17 -14.86 -6.90
C PRO A 375 13.19 -15.31 -7.97
N GLY A 376 13.21 -14.64 -9.13
CA GLY A 376 12.31 -14.94 -10.26
C GLY A 376 10.86 -14.49 -10.07
N LYS A 377 10.57 -13.60 -9.12
CA LYS A 377 9.25 -12.95 -8.94
C LYS A 377 9.36 -11.43 -8.99
N LEU A 378 8.30 -10.78 -9.44
CA LEU A 378 8.10 -9.34 -9.29
C LEU A 378 8.06 -8.99 -7.80
N SER A 379 8.66 -7.86 -7.43
CA SER A 379 8.69 -7.42 -6.03
C SER A 379 7.41 -6.67 -5.68
N VAL A 380 6.80 -7.00 -4.54
CA VAL A 380 5.55 -6.38 -4.07
C VAL A 380 5.88 -5.36 -3.00
N THR A 381 5.35 -4.15 -3.15
CA THR A 381 5.59 -3.01 -2.25
C THR A 381 4.30 -2.68 -1.50
N ILE A 382 4.36 -2.62 -0.17
CA ILE A 382 3.18 -2.47 0.70
C ILE A 382 3.41 -1.34 1.71
N PRO A 383 2.65 -0.23 1.66
CA PRO A 383 2.74 0.84 2.63
C PRO A 383 2.09 0.45 3.98
N TYR A 384 2.55 1.09 5.05
CA TYR A 384 2.07 1.02 6.43
C TYR A 384 2.06 2.43 7.02
N TYR A 385 0.94 2.82 7.61
CA TYR A 385 0.78 4.11 8.26
C TYR A 385 0.63 3.89 9.78
N PRO A 386 1.70 4.01 10.59
CA PRO A 386 1.70 3.54 11.99
C PRO A 386 0.77 4.31 12.94
N VAL A 387 0.19 5.40 12.45
CA VAL A 387 -0.82 6.24 13.14
C VAL A 387 -2.25 5.82 12.80
N ALA A 388 -2.45 5.11 11.67
CA ALA A 388 -3.75 4.87 11.07
C ALA A 388 -4.14 3.38 10.97
N GLU A 389 -3.19 2.45 11.09
CA GLU A 389 -3.45 1.02 11.19
C GLU A 389 -2.51 0.35 12.21
N THR A 390 -2.86 -0.85 12.70
CA THR A 390 -2.03 -1.58 13.69
C THR A 390 -1.03 -2.51 13.01
N LEU A 391 0.10 -2.78 13.66
CA LEU A 391 1.11 -3.71 13.14
C LEU A 391 0.55 -5.13 12.92
N SER A 392 -0.40 -5.58 13.75
CA SER A 392 -1.07 -6.89 13.59
C SER A 392 -2.04 -6.90 12.41
N ALA A 393 -2.62 -5.76 12.01
CA ALA A 393 -3.39 -5.66 10.76
C ALA A 393 -2.45 -5.66 9.53
N TYR A 394 -1.40 -4.84 9.57
CA TYR A 394 -0.41 -4.75 8.50
C TYR A 394 0.32 -6.07 8.24
N SER A 395 0.76 -6.78 9.29
CA SER A 395 1.49 -8.04 9.13
C SER A 395 0.66 -9.16 8.49
N ARG A 396 -0.68 -9.11 8.60
CA ARG A 396 -1.61 -10.01 7.89
C ARG A 396 -1.58 -9.73 6.37
N ILE A 397 -1.61 -8.46 5.97
CA ILE A 397 -1.50 -8.04 4.56
C ILE A 397 -0.14 -8.47 4.00
N VAL A 398 0.95 -8.19 4.72
CA VAL A 398 2.31 -8.63 4.33
C VAL A 398 2.39 -10.16 4.24
N CYS A 399 1.81 -10.90 5.20
CA CYS A 399 1.79 -12.36 5.15
C CYS A 399 0.98 -12.92 3.98
N GLN A 400 -0.16 -12.31 3.62
CA GLN A 400 -0.96 -12.73 2.48
C GLN A 400 -0.19 -12.55 1.17
N GLN A 401 0.49 -11.41 0.98
CA GLN A 401 1.33 -11.17 -0.20
C GLN A 401 2.57 -12.07 -0.23
N ALA A 402 3.19 -12.32 0.93
CA ALA A 402 4.27 -13.29 1.07
C ALA A 402 3.84 -14.71 0.66
N ARG A 403 2.64 -15.14 1.07
CA ARG A 403 2.06 -16.44 0.68
C ARG A 403 1.78 -16.52 -0.82
N ALA A 404 1.31 -15.44 -1.44
CA ALA A 404 1.13 -15.38 -2.89
C ALA A 404 2.46 -15.48 -3.67
N LEU A 405 3.55 -14.89 -3.14
CA LEU A 405 4.87 -14.88 -3.77
C LEU A 405 5.63 -16.22 -3.66
N VAL A 406 5.70 -16.81 -2.46
CA VAL A 406 6.58 -17.96 -2.18
C VAL A 406 5.88 -19.19 -1.59
N GLY A 407 4.57 -19.13 -1.32
CA GLY A 407 3.79 -20.24 -0.79
C GLY A 407 3.83 -20.33 0.74
N ASN A 408 4.44 -21.37 1.30
CA ASN A 408 4.33 -21.66 2.73
C ASN A 408 5.22 -20.72 3.57
N VAL A 409 4.60 -19.79 4.30
CA VAL A 409 5.27 -18.89 5.26
C VAL A 409 4.46 -18.71 6.54
N SER A 410 5.20 -18.55 7.64
CA SER A 410 4.71 -18.28 8.99
C SER A 410 4.39 -16.78 9.15
N CYS A 411 3.11 -16.43 9.33
CA CYS A 411 2.73 -15.05 9.60
C CYS A 411 3.30 -14.52 10.93
N ARG A 412 3.60 -15.41 11.88
CA ARG A 412 4.25 -15.05 13.14
C ARG A 412 5.67 -14.58 12.91
N GLU A 413 6.49 -15.36 12.20
CA GLU A 413 7.87 -14.97 11.85
C GLU A 413 7.91 -13.69 11.00
N ILE A 414 6.94 -13.50 10.09
CA ILE A 414 6.78 -12.25 9.36
C ILE A 414 6.45 -11.08 10.30
N THR A 415 5.53 -11.26 11.26
CA THR A 415 5.18 -10.22 12.24
C THR A 415 6.37 -9.87 13.13
N ASP A 416 7.08 -10.87 13.65
CA ASP A 416 8.26 -10.68 14.51
C ASP A 416 9.42 -10.01 13.74
N LYS A 417 9.64 -10.39 12.46
CA LYS A 417 10.62 -9.75 11.57
C LYS A 417 10.26 -8.30 11.27
N LEU A 418 9.01 -8.01 10.92
CA LEU A 418 8.51 -6.64 10.69
C LEU A 418 8.65 -5.78 11.96
N ARG A 419 8.24 -6.32 13.12
CA ARG A 419 8.38 -5.62 14.42
C ARG A 419 9.83 -5.28 14.71
N THR A 420 10.75 -6.23 14.54
CA THR A 420 12.18 -6.04 14.77
C THR A 420 12.75 -4.98 13.82
N GLN A 421 12.51 -5.11 12.51
CA GLN A 421 12.98 -4.15 11.52
C GLN A 421 12.45 -2.74 11.79
N GLN A 422 11.15 -2.58 12.11
CA GLN A 422 10.58 -1.27 12.46
C GLN A 422 11.13 -0.70 13.77
N GLN A 423 11.30 -1.52 14.81
CA GLN A 423 11.92 -1.10 16.07
C GLN A 423 13.35 -0.59 15.87
N ASP A 424 14.12 -1.21 14.97
CA ASP A 424 15.46 -0.73 14.63
C ASP A 424 15.43 0.54 13.78
N GLN A 425 14.46 0.70 12.87
CA GLN A 425 14.24 1.97 12.16
C GLN A 425 13.92 3.12 13.12
N VAL A 426 13.10 2.91 14.17
CA VAL A 426 12.86 3.93 15.21
C VAL A 426 14.16 4.31 15.94
N LYS A 427 14.91 3.33 16.46
CA LYS A 427 16.19 3.59 17.17
C LYS A 427 17.18 4.35 16.27
N ASN A 428 17.32 3.94 15.02
CA ASN A 428 18.21 4.59 14.05
C ASN A 428 17.74 6.01 13.71
N SER A 429 16.43 6.25 13.64
CA SER A 429 15.85 7.59 13.45
C SER A 429 16.12 8.52 14.64
N GLU A 430 15.98 8.00 15.87
CA GLU A 430 16.28 8.73 17.11
C GLU A 430 17.77 9.08 17.23
N VAL A 431 18.67 8.18 16.84
CA VAL A 431 20.13 8.40 16.90
C VAL A 431 20.63 9.33 15.78
N SER A 432 20.03 9.26 14.58
CA SER A 432 20.44 10.08 13.43
C SER A 432 19.80 11.46 13.38
N GLY A 433 18.72 11.69 14.13
CA GLY A 433 17.92 12.92 14.03
C GLY A 433 17.15 13.05 12.71
N ALA A 434 17.01 11.96 11.94
CA ALA A 434 16.39 11.98 10.61
C ALA A 434 14.87 12.32 10.60
N PHE A 435 14.22 12.28 11.77
CA PHE A 435 12.83 12.65 11.99
C PHE A 435 12.71 13.42 13.31
N ALA A 436 11.92 14.49 13.32
CA ALA A 436 11.63 15.24 14.54
C ALA A 436 10.80 14.38 15.52
N PRO A 437 11.06 14.44 16.85
CA PRO A 437 10.64 13.41 17.81
C PRO A 437 9.12 13.26 17.95
N GLN A 438 8.34 14.30 17.64
CA GLN A 438 6.87 14.27 17.63
C GLN A 438 6.29 13.26 16.63
N PHE A 439 6.93 13.07 15.46
CA PHE A 439 6.51 12.07 14.48
C PHE A 439 6.91 10.63 14.85
N LEU A 440 7.76 10.45 15.86
CA LEU A 440 8.19 9.14 16.36
C LEU A 440 7.44 8.71 17.63
N LYS A 441 6.92 9.64 18.44
CA LYS A 441 6.33 9.36 19.77
C LYS A 441 5.22 8.31 19.75
N LEU A 442 4.24 8.39 18.84
CA LEU A 442 3.16 7.41 18.75
C LEU A 442 3.63 6.07 18.15
N TRP A 443 4.43 6.09 17.08
CA TRP A 443 4.97 4.87 16.49
C TRP A 443 5.85 4.08 17.47
N ARG A 444 6.69 4.79 18.24
CA ARG A 444 7.48 4.23 19.34
C ARG A 444 6.58 3.59 20.40
N TYR A 445 5.53 4.29 20.84
CA TYR A 445 4.58 3.73 21.82
C TYR A 445 3.94 2.43 21.30
N ASN A 446 3.39 2.45 20.09
CA ASN A 446 2.75 1.29 19.46
C ASN A 446 3.72 0.11 19.24
N LEU A 447 5.02 0.34 19.03
CA LEU A 447 6.02 -0.72 18.84
C LEU A 447 6.61 -1.30 20.14
N PHE A 448 6.85 -0.46 21.15
CA PHE A 448 7.65 -0.82 22.33
C PHE A 448 6.85 -0.91 23.64
N ALA A 449 5.69 -0.24 23.74
CA ALA A 449 4.93 -0.13 24.99
C ALA A 449 3.49 -0.71 24.91
N ALA A 450 2.95 -0.91 23.72
CA ALA A 450 1.64 -1.54 23.52
C ALA A 450 1.72 -3.08 23.40
N ASP A 451 0.67 -3.74 23.89
CA ASP A 451 0.28 -5.10 23.51
C ASP A 451 -0.33 -5.07 22.10
N LEU A 452 0.27 -5.80 21.16
CA LEU A 452 -0.14 -5.76 19.75
C LEU A 452 -1.42 -6.54 19.45
N GLU A 453 -1.86 -7.41 20.36
CA GLU A 453 -3.08 -8.20 20.20
C GLU A 453 -4.30 -7.59 20.92
N ALA A 454 -4.08 -6.54 21.73
CA ALA A 454 -5.15 -5.77 22.35
C ALA A 454 -5.87 -4.87 21.33
N ALA A 455 -7.20 -4.79 21.43
CA ALA A 455 -8.01 -3.93 20.54
C ALA A 455 -7.60 -2.44 20.69
N PRO A 456 -7.34 -1.71 19.59
CA PRO A 456 -6.78 -0.35 19.65
C PRO A 456 -7.73 0.66 20.28
N VAL A 457 -7.17 1.70 20.92
CA VAL A 457 -7.89 2.95 21.20
C VAL A 457 -7.99 3.72 19.89
N ILE A 458 -9.21 4.13 19.51
CA ILE A 458 -9.42 4.90 18.27
C ILE A 458 -9.75 6.36 18.63
N VAL A 459 -8.83 7.26 18.30
CA VAL A 459 -9.05 8.70 18.27
C VAL A 459 -9.27 9.09 16.81
N ALA A 460 -10.44 9.62 16.49
CA ALA A 460 -10.71 10.16 15.16
C ALA A 460 -10.78 11.69 15.19
N TYR A 461 -10.34 12.35 14.12
CA TYR A 461 -10.38 13.81 14.02
C TYR A 461 -10.96 14.30 12.70
N SER A 462 -11.77 15.37 12.75
CA SER A 462 -12.32 15.99 11.55
C SER A 462 -11.22 16.72 10.76
N LYS A 463 -11.40 16.91 9.45
CA LYS A 463 -10.40 17.61 8.62
C LYS A 463 -10.13 19.06 9.05
N MET A 464 -11.07 19.69 9.77
CA MET A 464 -10.88 21.02 10.36
C MET A 464 -10.10 20.98 11.69
N ALA A 465 -10.04 19.82 12.36
CA ALA A 465 -9.23 19.58 13.57
C ALA A 465 -7.78 19.18 13.27
N ALA A 466 -7.39 19.08 12.00
CA ALA A 466 -6.03 18.76 11.55
C ALA A 466 -4.98 19.86 11.88
N TYR A 467 -5.33 20.84 12.71
CA TYR A 467 -4.48 21.92 13.25
C TYR A 467 -3.17 21.42 13.90
N SER A 468 -3.10 20.13 14.25
CA SER A 468 -1.91 19.29 13.97
C SER A 468 -2.14 17.83 14.38
N ALA A 469 -1.97 16.90 13.42
CA ALA A 469 -2.03 15.46 13.71
C ALA A 469 -0.97 15.04 14.74
N ALA A 470 0.28 15.44 14.56
CA ALA A 470 1.39 15.11 15.46
C ALA A 470 1.19 15.58 16.92
N MET A 471 0.39 16.64 17.16
CA MET A 471 0.01 17.05 18.52
C MET A 471 -0.96 16.05 19.15
N LEU A 472 -2.00 15.64 18.43
CA LEU A 472 -2.93 14.60 18.88
C LEU A 472 -2.22 13.28 19.13
N GLU A 473 -1.31 12.89 18.23
CA GLU A 473 -0.48 11.69 18.34
C GLU A 473 0.36 11.69 19.63
N CYS A 474 1.08 12.78 19.91
CA CYS A 474 1.91 12.90 21.11
C CYS A 474 1.09 12.98 22.40
N LEU A 475 -0.02 13.73 22.38
CA LEU A 475 -0.94 13.88 23.50
C LEU A 475 -1.55 12.53 23.85
N PHE A 476 -2.20 11.84 22.91
CA PHE A 476 -2.91 10.60 23.19
C PHE A 476 -1.99 9.41 23.46
N ALA A 477 -0.81 9.33 22.83
CA ALA A 477 0.23 8.38 23.21
C ALA A 477 0.66 8.50 24.68
N THR A 478 0.53 9.70 25.28
CA THR A 478 0.85 9.95 26.69
C THR A 478 -0.37 9.73 27.59
N VAL A 479 -1.55 10.27 27.22
CA VAL A 479 -2.83 10.06 27.94
C VAL A 479 -3.12 8.57 28.19
N PHE A 480 -2.90 7.73 27.19
CA PHE A 480 -3.20 6.30 27.25
C PHE A 480 -1.98 5.40 27.53
N GLU A 481 -0.82 5.97 27.87
CA GLU A 481 0.43 5.21 28.06
C GLU A 481 0.30 4.06 29.07
N HIS A 482 -0.52 4.27 30.10
CA HIS A 482 -0.85 3.31 31.15
C HIS A 482 -1.72 2.12 30.67
N THR A 483 -2.51 2.29 29.60
CA THR A 483 -3.48 1.26 29.15
C THR A 483 -2.85 0.07 28.44
N LYS A 484 -1.64 0.25 27.89
CA LYS A 484 -0.92 -0.72 27.04
C LYS A 484 -1.69 -1.19 25.80
N ARG A 485 -2.77 -0.52 25.40
CA ARG A 485 -3.47 -0.78 24.13
C ARG A 485 -2.79 -0.01 22.99
N PRO A 486 -2.75 -0.52 21.75
CA PRO A 486 -2.31 0.28 20.60
C PRO A 486 -3.23 1.50 20.42
N ILE A 487 -2.71 2.60 19.90
CA ILE A 487 -3.49 3.83 19.70
C ILE A 487 -3.46 4.20 18.21
N LEU A 488 -4.63 4.48 17.66
CA LEU A 488 -4.80 5.00 16.30
C LEU A 488 -5.33 6.43 16.37
N VAL A 489 -4.74 7.32 15.57
CA VAL A 489 -5.09 8.74 15.48
C VAL A 489 -5.40 9.05 14.02
N VAL A 490 -6.67 8.91 13.64
CA VAL A 490 -7.12 8.81 12.24
C VAL A 490 -7.96 10.01 11.78
N PRO A 491 -7.81 10.46 10.52
CA PRO A 491 -8.81 11.31 9.88
C PRO A 491 -10.20 10.65 9.86
N GLU A 492 -11.25 11.47 9.98
CA GLU A 492 -12.64 11.05 9.96
C GLU A 492 -13.01 10.19 8.71
N ASP A 493 -12.46 10.50 7.53
CA ASP A 493 -12.70 9.72 6.32
C ASP A 493 -11.92 8.39 6.27
N VAL A 494 -10.79 8.28 6.98
CA VAL A 494 -10.11 7.00 7.20
C VAL A 494 -10.93 6.12 8.15
N LEU A 495 -11.46 6.68 9.25
CA LEU A 495 -12.38 5.99 10.16
C LEU A 495 -13.60 5.44 9.41
N ARG A 496 -14.34 6.31 8.69
CA ARG A 496 -15.56 5.95 7.95
C ARG A 496 -15.29 4.85 6.91
N LYS A 497 -14.14 4.90 6.22
CA LYS A 497 -13.79 3.95 5.14
C LYS A 497 -13.28 2.60 5.66
N HIS A 498 -12.45 2.59 6.70
CA HIS A 498 -11.68 1.39 7.11
C HIS A 498 -12.14 0.74 8.42
N TYR A 499 -12.84 1.47 9.30
CA TYR A 499 -13.21 0.98 10.63
C TYR A 499 -14.73 0.86 10.84
N GLN A 500 -15.54 1.70 10.16
CA GLN A 500 -17.01 1.65 10.16
C GLN A 500 -17.65 1.64 11.57
N SER A 501 -16.95 2.21 12.55
CA SER A 501 -17.31 2.18 13.97
C SER A 501 -17.22 3.57 14.60
N SER A 502 -17.94 3.79 15.69
CA SER A 502 -17.77 4.97 16.54
C SER A 502 -16.38 4.93 17.21
N PRO A 503 -15.63 6.05 17.23
CA PRO A 503 -14.32 6.10 17.86
C PRO A 503 -14.45 6.16 19.40
N ASP A 504 -13.39 5.86 20.14
CA ASP A 504 -13.35 6.10 21.59
C ASP A 504 -13.40 7.61 21.88
N ILE A 505 -12.72 8.42 21.05
CA ILE A 505 -12.71 9.89 21.09
C ILE A 505 -12.93 10.46 19.69
N PHE A 506 -13.80 11.45 19.56
CA PHE A 506 -13.90 12.28 18.35
C PHE A 506 -13.45 13.72 18.62
N VAL A 507 -12.48 14.19 17.84
CA VAL A 507 -11.88 15.53 17.94
C VAL A 507 -12.34 16.41 16.79
N PHE A 508 -12.94 17.54 17.09
CA PHE A 508 -13.32 18.56 16.10
C PHE A 508 -12.68 19.92 16.41
N SER A 509 -12.70 20.81 15.42
CA SER A 509 -12.27 22.19 15.57
C SER A 509 -13.10 23.09 14.67
N VAL A 510 -13.07 24.38 14.99
CA VAL A 510 -14.00 25.40 14.51
C VAL A 510 -13.27 26.50 13.71
N LEU A 511 -11.97 26.32 13.45
CA LEU A 511 -11.07 27.48 13.30
C LEU A 511 -10.95 28.08 11.90
N ASP A 512 -10.97 27.27 10.83
CA ASP A 512 -10.60 27.78 9.50
C ASP A 512 -11.75 27.96 8.50
N SER A 513 -11.74 29.12 7.85
CA SER A 513 -12.70 29.57 6.82
C SER A 513 -14.19 29.53 7.22
N ASN A 514 -14.64 30.62 7.87
CA ASN A 514 -16.05 31.05 8.06
C ASN A 514 -16.86 30.42 9.22
N CYS A 515 -16.33 29.49 10.01
CA CYS A 515 -17.09 28.81 11.08
C CYS A 515 -17.10 29.61 12.41
N PHE A 516 -17.79 30.76 12.47
CA PHE A 516 -18.04 31.42 13.76
C PHE A 516 -19.28 30.81 14.43
N ILE A 517 -19.14 30.22 15.64
CA ILE A 517 -20.25 29.53 16.33
C ILE A 517 -21.47 30.44 16.51
N ILE A 518 -21.24 31.68 16.97
CA ILE A 518 -22.29 32.65 17.30
C ILE A 518 -23.04 33.16 16.05
N THR A 519 -22.39 33.19 14.87
CA THR A 519 -22.88 33.94 13.69
C THR A 519 -22.97 33.13 12.39
N ASN A 520 -22.61 31.85 12.40
CA ASN A 520 -22.78 30.94 11.27
C ASN A 520 -23.64 29.73 11.67
N PRO A 521 -24.93 29.68 11.30
CA PRO A 521 -25.82 28.55 11.60
C PRO A 521 -25.32 27.21 11.05
N GLY A 522 -24.59 27.20 9.93
CA GLY A 522 -23.95 25.99 9.39
C GLY A 522 -22.77 25.50 10.23
N CYS A 523 -22.21 26.33 11.11
CA CYS A 523 -21.22 25.93 12.10
C CYS A 523 -21.89 25.23 13.29
N GLN A 524 -22.94 25.83 13.84
CA GLN A 524 -23.78 25.21 14.90
C GLN A 524 -24.38 23.88 14.43
N GLN A 525 -24.89 23.82 13.19
CA GLN A 525 -25.44 22.60 12.60
C GLN A 525 -24.42 21.47 12.56
N ARG A 526 -23.17 21.70 12.11
CA ARG A 526 -22.13 20.66 12.10
C ARG A 526 -21.79 20.13 13.50
N ILE A 527 -21.78 21.00 14.52
CA ILE A 527 -21.58 20.56 15.90
C ILE A 527 -22.77 19.68 16.33
N ALA A 528 -24.01 20.11 16.06
CA ALA A 528 -25.20 19.31 16.32
C ALA A 528 -25.24 17.99 15.52
N ASP A 529 -24.66 17.94 14.32
CA ASP A 529 -24.54 16.73 13.50
C ASP A 529 -23.58 15.73 14.15
N TYR A 530 -22.38 16.16 14.56
CA TYR A 530 -21.44 15.31 15.30
C TYR A 530 -22.03 14.83 16.64
N PHE A 531 -22.80 15.69 17.33
CA PHE A 531 -23.54 15.27 18.53
C PHE A 531 -24.58 14.18 18.19
N ARG A 532 -25.37 14.34 17.13
CA ARG A 532 -26.36 13.33 16.71
C ARG A 532 -25.73 12.02 16.24
N GLU A 533 -24.55 12.07 15.62
CA GLU A 533 -23.84 10.90 15.12
C GLU A 533 -23.16 10.10 16.24
N PHE A 534 -22.51 10.77 17.20
CA PHE A 534 -21.66 10.12 18.19
C PHE A 534 -22.25 10.03 19.62
N SER A 535 -23.36 10.70 19.93
CA SER A 535 -23.97 10.68 21.28
C SER A 535 -25.09 9.65 21.47
N ILE A 536 -25.27 8.69 20.56
CA ILE A 536 -26.43 7.79 20.58
C ILE A 536 -26.30 6.75 21.70
N SER A 537 -26.93 7.05 22.84
CA SER A 537 -27.26 6.09 23.90
C SER A 537 -28.42 5.19 23.44
N ASP A 538 -28.11 4.20 22.60
CA ASP A 538 -29.08 3.22 22.10
C ASP A 538 -29.28 2.13 23.17
N GLU A 539 -30.44 2.09 23.85
CA GLU A 539 -30.67 1.18 24.98
C GLU A 539 -30.52 -0.31 24.64
N ASN A 540 -30.58 -0.66 23.33
CA ASN A 540 -30.36 -2.01 22.82
C ASN A 540 -28.94 -2.26 22.24
N LYS A 541 -27.96 -1.36 22.43
CA LYS A 541 -26.55 -1.59 22.07
C LYS A 541 -25.63 -1.41 23.27
N SER A 542 -24.87 -2.45 23.62
CA SER A 542 -23.84 -2.42 24.68
C SER A 542 -22.55 -1.70 24.25
N THR A 543 -22.65 -0.61 23.50
CA THR A 543 -21.54 0.05 22.82
C THR A 543 -21.09 1.32 23.53
N ARG A 544 -19.76 1.47 23.65
CA ARG A 544 -19.07 2.58 24.32
C ARG A 544 -19.54 3.95 23.80
N SER A 545 -19.84 4.88 24.69
CA SER A 545 -20.13 6.27 24.33
C SER A 545 -18.84 7.00 23.92
N THR A 546 -18.84 7.63 22.74
CA THR A 546 -17.71 8.41 22.22
C THR A 546 -17.54 9.70 23.02
N LYS A 547 -16.34 9.96 23.56
CA LYS A 547 -16.04 11.23 24.23
C LYS A 547 -15.75 12.32 23.16
N LEU A 548 -16.40 13.48 23.27
CA LEU A 548 -16.25 14.59 22.32
C LEU A 548 -15.22 15.61 22.80
N MET A 549 -14.31 16.03 21.92
CA MET A 549 -13.28 17.02 22.20
C MET A 549 -13.26 18.13 21.14
N MET A 550 -13.10 19.38 21.57
CA MET A 550 -12.99 20.55 20.70
C MET A 550 -11.65 21.28 20.90
N ILE A 551 -10.99 21.64 19.80
CA ILE A 551 -9.78 22.48 19.80
C ILE A 551 -10.11 23.89 19.31
N ALA A 552 -9.71 24.91 20.06
CA ALA A 552 -9.95 26.33 19.76
C ALA A 552 -8.66 27.18 19.90
N GLY A 553 -8.09 27.59 18.76
CA GLY A 553 -6.90 28.45 18.70
C GLY A 553 -7.20 29.95 18.65
N GLU A 554 -8.21 30.38 17.90
CA GLU A 554 -8.65 31.79 17.87
C GLU A 554 -9.63 32.09 19.02
N PRO A 555 -9.52 33.25 19.71
CA PRO A 555 -10.42 33.60 20.80
C PRO A 555 -11.87 33.71 20.32
N THR A 556 -12.69 32.76 20.75
CA THR A 556 -14.10 32.58 20.36
C THR A 556 -14.91 32.38 21.63
N ASP A 557 -16.15 32.86 21.68
CA ASP A 557 -17.04 32.49 22.80
C ASP A 557 -17.38 30.99 22.74
N THR A 558 -17.37 30.34 23.89
CA THR A 558 -17.73 28.94 24.09
C THR A 558 -18.76 28.77 25.21
N SER A 559 -19.49 29.84 25.54
CA SER A 559 -20.59 29.83 26.52
C SER A 559 -21.74 28.89 26.13
N GLU A 560 -22.09 28.85 24.83
CA GLU A 560 -23.13 27.98 24.27
C GLU A 560 -22.68 26.52 24.02
N LEU A 561 -21.43 26.17 24.34
CA LEU A 561 -20.92 24.81 24.09
C LEU A 561 -21.42 23.83 25.16
N ASP A 562 -21.97 22.69 24.75
CA ASP A 562 -22.42 21.62 25.65
C ASP A 562 -21.31 21.19 26.64
N ASP A 563 -21.60 21.13 27.93
CA ASP A 563 -20.62 20.87 29.01
C ASP A 563 -19.99 19.46 28.96
N ARG A 564 -20.52 18.55 28.13
CA ARG A 564 -19.91 17.24 27.84
C ARG A 564 -18.69 17.33 26.92
N VAL A 565 -18.47 18.46 26.22
CA VAL A 565 -17.32 18.65 25.34
C VAL A 565 -16.08 19.01 26.14
N ILE A 566 -15.01 18.21 25.98
CA ILE A 566 -13.68 18.52 26.49
C ILE A 566 -13.07 19.62 25.60
N LEU A 567 -12.84 20.80 26.17
CA LEU A 567 -12.34 21.98 25.44
C LEU A 567 -10.84 22.18 25.66
N LEU A 568 -10.07 22.11 24.58
CA LEU A 568 -8.68 22.56 24.52
C LEU A 568 -8.64 23.94 23.88
N SER A 569 -8.43 25.01 24.67
CA SER A 569 -8.54 26.40 24.21
C SER A 569 -7.28 27.20 24.43
N ALA A 570 -6.95 28.06 23.48
CA ALA A 570 -5.91 29.07 23.61
C ALA A 570 -6.28 30.19 24.61
N VAL A 571 -7.55 30.33 24.99
CA VAL A 571 -8.00 31.33 25.96
C VAL A 571 -7.81 30.81 27.38
N SER A 572 -7.09 31.55 28.22
CA SER A 572 -6.91 31.21 29.64
C SER A 572 -8.07 31.75 30.48
N GLY A 573 -8.54 30.99 31.48
CA GLY A 573 -9.53 31.46 32.45
C GLY A 573 -11.00 31.30 32.03
N LEU A 574 -11.30 30.41 31.07
CA LEU A 574 -12.69 30.06 30.73
C LEU A 574 -13.39 29.38 31.91
N SER A 575 -14.64 29.78 32.17
CA SER A 575 -15.49 29.25 33.25
C SER A 575 -16.19 27.95 32.81
N ARG A 576 -15.42 26.86 32.62
CA ARG A 576 -15.94 25.54 32.21
C ARG A 576 -15.27 24.39 32.98
N LYS A 577 -16.03 23.35 33.28
CA LYS A 577 -15.61 22.15 34.04
C LYS A 577 -14.59 21.29 33.27
N LEU A 578 -14.85 21.04 31.98
CA LEU A 578 -14.00 20.23 31.09
C LEU A 578 -13.19 21.15 30.16
N HIS A 579 -12.24 21.89 30.73
CA HIS A 579 -11.37 22.81 30.00
C HIS A 579 -9.89 22.64 30.39
N ALA A 580 -9.00 22.66 29.38
CA ALA A 580 -7.58 22.89 29.58
C ALA A 580 -7.04 23.96 28.62
N HIS A 581 -6.15 24.82 29.11
CA HIS A 581 -5.45 25.80 28.30
C HIS A 581 -4.43 25.10 27.39
N GLY A 582 -4.48 25.41 26.09
CA GLY A 582 -3.59 24.90 25.06
C GLY A 582 -3.11 26.04 24.17
N SER A 583 -1.89 26.51 24.41
CA SER A 583 -1.32 27.67 23.71
C SER A 583 -1.08 27.39 22.22
N VAL A 584 -1.51 28.30 21.33
CA VAL A 584 -1.26 28.17 19.87
C VAL A 584 0.23 28.22 19.57
N ALA A 585 0.99 29.04 20.30
CA ALA A 585 2.45 29.06 20.23
C ALA A 585 3.06 27.68 20.49
N SER A 586 2.47 26.92 21.42
CA SER A 586 2.85 25.54 21.73
C SER A 586 2.46 24.57 20.61
N PHE A 587 1.20 24.60 20.15
CA PHE A 587 0.75 23.73 19.06
C PHE A 587 1.51 23.98 17.74
N SER A 588 2.04 25.19 17.51
CA SER A 588 2.87 25.51 16.33
C SER A 588 4.15 24.67 16.20
N PHE A 589 4.59 23.95 17.24
CA PHE A 589 5.74 23.04 17.16
C PHE A 589 5.43 21.69 16.48
N ALA A 590 4.15 21.35 16.30
CA ALA A 590 3.78 20.14 15.56
C ALA A 590 4.02 20.26 14.04
N GLU A 591 4.08 21.49 13.52
CA GLU A 591 4.33 21.82 12.10
C GLU A 591 5.81 22.19 11.83
N ARG A 592 6.72 21.78 12.70
CA ARG A 592 8.17 22.07 12.58
C ARG A 592 8.98 20.80 12.40
N LEU A 593 10.02 20.90 11.60
CA LEU A 593 11.06 19.87 11.43
C LEU A 593 12.39 20.35 12.03
N ASP A 594 12.69 21.65 11.92
CA ASP A 594 14.01 22.20 12.23
C ASP A 594 14.15 22.64 13.72
N HIS A 595 13.05 22.69 14.48
CA HIS A 595 13.04 23.25 15.85
C HIS A 595 12.10 22.52 16.80
N THR A 596 12.47 22.49 18.08
CA THR A 596 11.68 22.00 19.22
C THR A 596 11.41 23.11 20.23
N PRO A 597 10.47 22.95 21.18
CA PRO A 597 10.28 23.92 22.26
C PRO A 597 11.54 24.19 23.10
N MET A 598 12.49 23.24 23.17
CA MET A 598 13.72 23.38 23.94
C MET A 598 14.64 24.48 23.39
N ASP A 599 14.53 24.79 22.10
CA ASP A 599 15.26 25.86 21.41
C ASP A 599 14.82 27.27 21.84
N LEU A 600 13.75 27.39 22.65
CA LEU A 600 13.34 28.63 23.32
C LEU A 600 14.04 28.85 24.67
N ILE A 601 14.67 27.81 25.25
CA ILE A 601 15.35 27.91 26.56
C ILE A 601 16.75 28.52 26.41
N THR A 602 17.40 28.32 25.26
CA THR A 602 18.74 28.84 24.96
C THR A 602 18.66 29.84 23.80
N PRO A 603 19.21 31.07 23.91
CA PRO A 603 19.19 32.02 22.79
C PRO A 603 19.90 31.47 21.54
N THR A 604 19.31 31.67 20.36
CA THR A 604 19.83 31.13 19.09
C THR A 604 21.06 31.92 18.59
N TYR A 605 22.24 31.58 19.11
CA TYR A 605 23.50 32.24 18.80
C TYR A 605 24.13 31.81 17.46
N ALA A 606 23.59 32.30 16.35
CA ALA A 606 24.38 32.42 15.12
C ALA A 606 25.59 33.35 15.38
N VAL A 607 26.80 32.83 15.18
CA VAL A 607 28.09 33.47 15.56
C VAL A 607 28.48 34.63 14.64
N SER A 608 27.92 34.71 13.43
CA SER A 608 28.19 35.76 12.46
C SER A 608 27.54 37.10 12.85
N GLU A 609 28.30 38.19 12.87
CA GLU A 609 27.79 39.58 12.89
C GLU A 609 27.44 40.07 11.48
N GLU A 610 26.78 39.22 10.69
CA GLU A 610 26.26 39.58 9.37
C GLU A 610 25.30 40.78 9.46
N LYS A 611 25.33 41.61 8.41
CA LYS A 611 24.50 42.82 8.28
C LYS A 611 23.02 42.48 8.06
N ARG A 612 22.35 42.07 9.15
CA ARG A 612 20.92 41.84 9.21
C ARG A 612 20.14 43.10 8.81
N ARG A 613 19.12 42.90 7.98
CA ARG A 613 18.11 43.90 7.58
C ARG A 613 17.36 44.41 8.82
N PHE A 614 16.72 45.57 8.72
CA PHE A 614 16.06 46.17 9.88
C PHE A 614 14.92 45.31 10.43
N CYS A 615 13.79 45.23 9.73
CA CYS A 615 12.57 44.65 10.27
C CYS A 615 11.73 43.95 9.20
N ALA A 616 11.14 42.82 9.56
CA ALA A 616 10.23 42.05 8.72
C ALA A 616 8.75 42.17 9.15
N TYR A 617 7.86 42.18 8.16
CA TYR A 617 6.41 42.21 8.33
C TYR A 617 5.74 41.13 7.47
N LEU A 618 5.26 40.05 8.10
CA LEU A 618 4.70 38.87 7.45
C LEU A 618 3.24 38.67 7.86
N TYR A 619 2.32 39.43 7.24
CA TYR A 619 0.88 39.37 7.54
C TYR A 619 0.01 39.22 6.30
N ALA A 620 -1.15 38.57 6.47
CA ALA A 620 -2.20 38.45 5.44
C ALA A 620 -3.61 38.82 5.91
N ARG A 621 -3.76 39.31 7.15
CA ARG A 621 -4.98 39.93 7.70
C ARG A 621 -4.73 41.43 7.94
N CYS A 622 -4.97 42.21 6.88
CA CYS A 622 -4.74 43.67 6.83
C CYS A 622 -5.94 44.48 7.36
N ASP A 623 -6.92 43.80 7.96
CA ASP A 623 -8.07 44.33 8.69
C ASP A 623 -7.74 44.73 10.14
N ARG A 624 -6.44 44.75 10.50
CA ARG A 624 -5.93 45.00 11.86
C ARG A 624 -5.15 46.31 11.88
N PRO A 625 -5.79 47.47 12.17
CA PRO A 625 -5.18 48.78 11.95
C PRO A 625 -3.91 49.01 12.78
N GLN A 626 -3.78 48.38 13.95
CA GLN A 626 -2.57 48.45 14.77
C GLN A 626 -1.34 47.88 14.05
N ARG A 627 -1.51 46.85 13.21
CA ARG A 627 -0.42 46.20 12.47
C ARG A 627 0.05 47.06 11.30
N GLU A 628 -0.89 47.52 10.47
CA GLU A 628 -0.57 48.39 9.34
C GLU A 628 0.02 49.73 9.82
N TYR A 629 -0.52 50.32 10.90
CA TYR A 629 0.03 51.53 11.51
C TYR A 629 1.46 51.33 12.06
N MET A 630 1.74 50.22 12.76
CA MET A 630 3.10 49.94 13.23
C MET A 630 4.07 49.75 12.05
N PHE A 631 3.64 49.10 10.97
CA PHE A 631 4.41 49.02 9.74
C PHE A 631 4.68 50.42 9.15
N ASP A 632 3.65 51.25 8.94
CA ASP A 632 3.80 52.58 8.33
C ASP A 632 4.74 53.48 9.15
N VAL A 633 4.59 53.48 10.48
CA VAL A 633 5.40 54.29 11.40
C VAL A 633 6.86 53.84 11.41
N LEU A 634 7.14 52.53 11.49
CA LEU A 634 8.52 52.03 11.44
C LEU A 634 9.15 52.24 10.06
N ASN A 635 8.43 51.93 8.98
CA ASN A 635 8.91 52.09 7.60
C ASN A 635 9.20 53.57 7.24
N ALA A 636 8.58 54.54 7.93
CA ALA A 636 8.91 55.95 7.81
C ALA A 636 10.19 56.37 8.56
N MET A 637 10.70 55.53 9.48
CA MET A 637 11.94 55.77 10.23
C MET A 637 13.14 54.99 9.68
N GLU A 638 12.93 53.76 9.22
CA GLU A 638 13.91 52.84 8.63
C GLU A 638 13.14 51.76 7.83
N PRO A 639 13.53 51.38 6.60
CA PRO A 639 12.69 50.52 5.75
C PRO A 639 12.29 49.18 6.38
N VAL A 640 10.99 48.85 6.33
CA VAL A 640 10.44 47.58 6.80
C VAL A 640 10.03 46.73 5.60
N ASP A 641 10.46 45.48 5.59
CA ASP A 641 10.22 44.56 4.49
C ASP A 641 8.86 43.86 4.63
N ALA A 642 7.94 44.20 3.71
CA ALA A 642 6.60 43.60 3.60
C ALA A 642 6.66 42.24 2.89
N LEU A 643 6.89 41.19 3.67
CA LEU A 643 6.99 39.80 3.21
C LEU A 643 5.61 39.13 3.05
N GLY A 644 4.59 39.68 3.71
CA GLY A 644 3.21 39.20 3.61
C GLY A 644 2.41 39.81 2.46
N VAL A 645 1.10 39.58 2.50
CA VAL A 645 0.12 40.21 1.59
C VAL A 645 -0.15 41.66 1.98
N CYS A 646 0.01 41.99 3.26
CA CYS A 646 -0.16 43.33 3.82
C CYS A 646 1.17 44.10 3.81
N ALA A 647 1.11 45.42 3.65
CA ALA A 647 2.27 46.26 3.39
C ALA A 647 2.14 47.69 3.95
N GLY A 648 1.36 47.87 5.02
CA GLY A 648 1.01 49.19 5.55
C GLY A 648 -0.27 49.74 4.93
N SER A 649 -0.83 50.76 5.58
CA SER A 649 -1.97 51.55 5.08
C SER A 649 -1.57 52.38 3.85
N SER A 650 -0.26 52.63 3.69
CA SER A 650 0.33 53.44 2.62
C SER A 650 0.57 52.70 1.29
N ARG A 651 0.39 51.37 1.22
CA ARG A 651 0.73 50.56 0.03
C ARG A 651 -0.40 49.56 -0.34
N PRO A 652 -0.57 49.23 -1.63
CA PRO A 652 -1.53 48.21 -2.05
C PRO A 652 -1.09 46.80 -1.60
N ARG A 653 -2.08 45.91 -1.40
CA ARG A 653 -1.85 44.51 -0.97
C ARG A 653 -1.18 43.70 -2.08
N ASN A 654 -0.16 42.90 -1.75
CA ASN A 654 0.47 41.99 -2.70
C ASN A 654 -0.09 40.56 -2.61
N LEU A 655 -0.95 40.16 -3.56
CA LEU A 655 -1.61 38.86 -3.50
C LEU A 655 -0.69 37.67 -3.84
N SER A 656 0.46 37.86 -4.49
CA SER A 656 1.37 36.75 -4.82
C SER A 656 2.01 36.11 -3.59
N HIS A 657 2.22 36.88 -2.53
CA HIS A 657 2.77 36.43 -1.24
C HIS A 657 1.84 35.47 -0.47
N ARG A 658 0.66 35.13 -1.01
CA ARG A 658 -0.23 34.11 -0.42
C ARG A 658 0.33 32.68 -0.46
N ALA A 659 1.27 32.36 -1.37
CA ALA A 659 1.72 30.97 -1.56
C ALA A 659 2.40 30.38 -0.30
N SER A 660 3.28 31.15 0.36
CA SER A 660 4.07 30.66 1.50
C SER A 660 3.23 30.32 2.73
N ARG A 661 2.13 31.04 3.01
CA ARG A 661 1.32 30.82 4.23
C ARG A 661 0.48 29.54 4.24
N PHE A 662 0.51 28.78 3.16
CA PHE A 662 -0.15 27.48 3.00
C PHE A 662 0.87 26.37 2.68
N SER A 663 2.17 26.60 2.88
CA SER A 663 3.16 25.52 2.85
C SER A 663 3.00 24.67 4.12
N LEU A 664 3.28 23.37 4.00
CA LEU A 664 3.28 22.41 5.12
C LEU A 664 4.27 22.79 6.24
N TRP A 665 5.23 23.67 5.95
CA TRP A 665 6.36 24.02 6.81
C TRP A 665 6.48 25.53 7.02
N TYR A 666 5.38 26.27 6.86
CA TYR A 666 5.32 27.74 6.95
C TYR A 666 6.04 28.30 8.20
N ASN A 667 5.95 27.57 9.31
CA ASN A 667 6.57 27.95 10.57
C ASN A 667 8.11 27.92 10.53
N ASP A 668 8.73 26.97 9.84
CA ASP A 668 10.19 26.94 9.65
C ASP A 668 10.63 27.77 8.45
N ASP A 669 9.83 27.86 7.38
CA ASP A 669 10.01 28.81 6.26
C ASP A 669 10.10 30.26 6.80
N ALA A 670 9.21 30.62 7.72
CA ALA A 670 9.19 31.92 8.38
C ALA A 670 10.43 32.13 9.27
N VAL A 671 10.84 31.13 10.07
CA VAL A 671 12.07 31.23 10.88
C VAL A 671 13.30 31.43 9.98
N ALA A 672 13.46 30.61 8.93
CA ALA A 672 14.54 30.73 7.96
C ALA A 672 14.55 32.11 7.29
N THR A 673 13.38 32.62 6.92
CA THR A 673 13.20 33.96 6.34
C THR A 673 13.52 35.07 7.34
N PHE A 674 13.22 34.91 8.63
CA PHE A 674 13.49 35.91 9.67
C PHE A 674 14.95 35.97 10.12
N ARG A 675 15.76 34.91 9.94
CA ARG A 675 17.19 34.87 10.37
C ARG A 675 18.07 36.01 9.80
N GLN A 676 17.66 36.63 8.69
CA GLN A 676 18.29 37.80 8.07
C GLN A 676 17.85 39.17 8.64
N TYR A 677 16.99 39.23 9.66
CA TYR A 677 16.43 40.48 10.22
C TYR A 677 16.82 40.73 11.69
N LYS A 678 17.01 42.00 12.06
CA LYS A 678 17.20 42.42 13.47
C LYS A 678 15.91 42.28 14.28
N PHE A 679 14.79 42.69 13.71
CA PHE A 679 13.47 42.73 14.35
C PHE A 679 12.37 42.08 13.50
N VAL A 680 11.27 41.67 14.11
CA VAL A 680 10.04 41.22 13.42
C VAL A 680 8.81 41.75 14.15
N ILE A 681 7.82 42.26 13.42
CA ILE A 681 6.54 42.68 14.00
C ILE A 681 5.72 41.43 14.35
N ALA A 682 5.46 41.21 15.64
CA ALA A 682 4.85 40.02 16.24
C ALA A 682 3.50 40.37 16.92
N PHE A 683 2.62 41.06 16.20
CA PHE A 683 1.35 41.57 16.70
C PHE A 683 0.24 40.52 16.57
N GLU A 684 -0.46 40.22 17.65
CA GLU A 684 -1.53 39.22 17.69
C GLU A 684 -2.83 39.67 17.01
N ASN A 685 -3.74 38.72 16.74
CA ASN A 685 -5.05 39.02 16.14
C ASN A 685 -6.01 39.70 17.14
N SER A 686 -5.78 39.51 18.45
CA SER A 686 -6.57 40.00 19.58
C SER A 686 -5.73 40.00 20.87
N GLY A 687 -6.10 40.79 21.88
CA GLY A 687 -5.39 40.94 23.16
C GLY A 687 -5.92 40.07 24.33
N VAL A 688 -6.56 38.94 24.02
CA VAL A 688 -7.26 38.08 25.01
C VAL A 688 -6.26 37.29 25.87
N PRO A 689 -6.49 37.15 27.19
CA PRO A 689 -5.65 36.31 28.06
C PRO A 689 -5.49 34.87 27.54
N GLY A 690 -4.26 34.37 27.62
CA GLY A 690 -3.87 33.02 27.14
C GLY A 690 -3.46 32.97 25.67
N TYR A 691 -3.97 33.88 24.83
CA TYR A 691 -3.77 33.85 23.38
C TYR A 691 -2.40 34.41 22.98
N VAL A 692 -1.43 33.51 22.82
CA VAL A 692 -0.12 33.76 22.22
C VAL A 692 0.13 32.68 21.16
N THR A 693 0.69 33.07 20.03
CA THR A 693 0.74 32.26 18.80
C THR A 693 2.16 32.10 18.23
N GLU A 694 2.27 31.51 17.03
CA GLU A 694 3.52 31.31 16.31
C GLU A 694 4.27 32.62 15.99
N LYS A 695 3.56 33.76 16.00
CA LYS A 695 4.09 35.10 15.69
C LYS A 695 5.21 35.54 16.64
N LEU A 696 5.18 35.06 17.89
CA LEU A 696 6.24 35.33 18.87
C LEU A 696 7.36 34.26 18.81
N ILE A 697 7.02 33.02 18.49
CA ILE A 697 7.96 31.89 18.39
C ILE A 697 8.91 32.03 17.19
N ASN A 698 8.37 32.33 16.01
CA ASN A 698 9.14 32.39 14.77
C ASN A 698 10.30 33.40 14.81
N PRO A 699 10.16 34.64 15.34
CA PRO A 699 11.31 35.52 15.55
C PRO A 699 12.29 35.06 16.62
N PHE A 700 11.83 34.46 17.73
CA PHE A 700 12.74 33.93 18.76
C PHE A 700 13.67 32.85 18.20
N LEU A 701 13.13 31.86 17.48
CA LEU A 701 13.91 30.78 16.84
C LEU A 701 14.81 31.29 15.69
N ALA A 702 14.49 32.45 15.11
CA ALA A 702 15.36 33.15 14.16
C ALA A 702 16.48 33.95 14.85
N GLY A 703 16.46 34.07 16.17
CA GLY A 703 17.34 34.96 16.94
C GLY A 703 17.09 36.44 16.65
N SER A 704 15.89 36.82 16.19
CA SER A 704 15.45 38.19 15.93
C SER A 704 14.63 38.70 17.11
N ILE A 705 14.68 40.00 17.41
CA ILE A 705 13.90 40.58 18.51
C ILE A 705 12.43 40.75 18.08
N PRO A 706 11.45 40.13 18.75
CA PRO A 706 10.04 40.36 18.45
C PRO A 706 9.59 41.75 18.92
N ILE A 707 8.78 42.42 18.10
CA ILE A 707 8.03 43.63 18.47
C ILE A 707 6.58 43.21 18.67
N TYR A 708 6.19 42.94 19.91
CA TYR A 708 4.93 42.29 20.28
C TYR A 708 3.81 43.29 20.56
N LEU A 709 2.57 42.87 20.30
CA LEU A 709 1.36 43.47 20.85
C LEU A 709 0.30 42.37 20.99
N GLY A 710 -0.28 42.25 22.18
CA GLY A 710 -1.25 41.21 22.52
C GLY A 710 -1.66 41.35 23.98
N ASN A 711 -1.62 40.26 24.76
CA ASN A 711 -1.86 40.33 26.20
C ASN A 711 -0.54 40.35 26.99
N SER A 712 -0.12 41.54 27.45
CA SER A 712 1.13 41.74 28.21
C SER A 712 1.23 40.90 29.49
N THR A 713 0.11 40.67 30.19
CA THR A 713 0.09 39.88 31.43
C THR A 713 0.30 38.40 31.15
N THR A 714 -0.33 37.83 30.11
CA THR A 714 -0.11 36.44 29.71
C THR A 714 1.31 36.22 29.17
N VAL A 715 1.78 37.07 28.24
CA VAL A 715 3.06 36.83 27.56
C VAL A 715 4.23 36.84 28.55
N SER A 716 4.21 37.73 29.55
CA SER A 716 5.26 37.86 30.57
C SER A 716 5.26 36.77 31.66
N GLN A 717 4.21 35.95 31.75
CA GLN A 717 4.18 34.77 32.64
C GLN A 717 5.01 33.60 32.10
N LEU A 718 5.20 33.54 30.78
CA LEU A 718 5.90 32.46 30.08
C LEU A 718 7.24 32.96 29.49
N TYR A 719 7.19 34.03 28.71
CA TYR A 719 8.33 34.60 27.99
C TYR A 719 9.00 35.72 28.77
N ASN A 720 10.31 35.86 28.61
CA ASN A 720 11.13 36.85 29.30
C ASN A 720 10.95 38.26 28.72
N PRO A 721 10.44 39.26 29.47
CA PRO A 721 10.26 40.63 28.98
C PRO A 721 11.56 41.34 28.55
N GLU A 722 12.72 40.78 28.87
CA GLU A 722 14.03 41.30 28.44
C GLU A 722 14.42 40.86 27.01
N SER A 723 13.70 39.89 26.42
CA SER A 723 14.02 39.27 25.12
C SER A 723 13.20 39.80 23.93
N PHE A 724 12.13 40.56 24.20
CA PHE A 724 11.23 41.14 23.19
C PHE A 724 10.78 42.54 23.60
N ILE A 725 10.20 43.28 22.65
CA ILE A 725 9.68 44.63 22.90
C ILE A 725 8.15 44.53 22.98
N ASP A 726 7.57 44.64 24.17
CA ASP A 726 6.11 44.68 24.36
C ASP A 726 5.56 46.09 24.15
N CYS A 727 4.84 46.32 23.05
CA CYS A 727 4.19 47.60 22.81
C CYS A 727 2.98 47.87 23.72
N GLY A 728 2.48 46.89 24.47
CA GLY A 728 1.42 47.05 25.46
C GLY A 728 1.84 47.86 26.70
N HIS A 729 3.14 48.09 26.91
CA HIS A 729 3.66 48.95 27.98
C HIS A 729 3.80 50.43 27.59
N PHE A 730 3.47 50.81 26.35
CA PHE A 730 3.55 52.19 25.85
C PHE A 730 2.16 52.81 25.72
N ALA A 731 2.02 54.11 25.96
CA ALA A 731 0.73 54.79 25.84
C ALA A 731 0.30 54.93 24.37
N LYS A 732 1.26 54.95 23.43
CA LYS A 732 1.02 54.98 21.98
C LYS A 732 2.01 54.11 21.22
N LEU A 733 1.57 53.49 20.13
CA LEU A 733 2.43 52.66 19.27
C LEU A 733 3.62 53.43 18.66
N VAL A 734 3.51 54.75 18.47
CA VAL A 734 4.64 55.59 18.02
C VAL A 734 5.76 55.71 19.08
N GLU A 735 5.42 55.61 20.36
CA GLU A 735 6.40 55.59 21.46
C GLU A 735 7.13 54.24 21.49
N CYS A 736 6.41 53.13 21.26
CA CYS A 736 7.01 51.81 21.06
C CYS A 736 7.94 51.81 19.83
N ALA A 737 7.53 52.40 18.70
CA ALA A 737 8.34 52.50 17.50
C ALA A 737 9.62 53.34 17.72
N ALA A 738 9.53 54.45 18.47
CA ALA A 738 10.70 55.23 18.87
C ALA A 738 11.67 54.40 19.74
N TYR A 739 11.15 53.55 20.64
CA TYR A 739 11.97 52.61 21.42
C TYR A 739 12.61 51.52 20.56
N VAL A 740 11.90 50.95 19.58
CA VAL A 740 12.49 50.04 18.58
C VAL A 740 13.66 50.71 17.85
N MET A 741 13.54 52.00 17.47
CA MET A 741 14.64 52.75 16.86
C MET A 741 15.79 53.06 17.84
N GLN A 742 15.52 53.24 19.13
CA GLN A 742 16.55 53.36 20.17
C GLN A 742 17.35 52.05 20.30
N VAL A 743 16.66 50.91 20.38
CA VAL A 743 17.29 49.57 20.42
C VAL A 743 18.02 49.28 19.12
N HIS A 744 17.49 49.68 17.96
CA HIS A 744 18.19 49.53 16.68
C HIS A 744 19.55 50.22 16.68
N LYS A 745 19.60 51.47 17.20
CA LYS A 745 20.75 52.37 17.11
C LYS A 745 21.81 52.16 18.20
N SER A 746 21.49 51.48 19.31
CA SER A 746 22.47 51.07 20.32
C SER A 746 22.86 49.60 20.15
N PRO A 747 24.13 49.30 19.81
CA PRO A 747 24.64 47.93 19.78
C PRO A 747 24.49 47.22 21.12
N GLU A 748 24.63 47.93 22.26
CA GLU A 748 24.54 47.35 23.59
C GLU A 748 23.09 46.94 23.94
N LEU A 749 22.10 47.78 23.64
CA LEU A 749 20.69 47.46 23.85
C LEU A 749 20.26 46.28 22.96
N TYR A 750 20.62 46.32 21.68
CA TYR A 750 20.33 45.23 20.73
C TYR A 750 20.99 43.91 21.17
N ALA A 751 22.28 43.93 21.51
CA ALA A 751 23.00 42.74 21.95
C ALA A 751 22.50 42.22 23.30
N ARG A 752 22.07 43.09 24.23
CA ARG A 752 21.49 42.66 25.51
C ARG A 752 20.18 41.92 25.32
N MET A 753 19.25 42.47 24.52
CA MET A 753 17.97 41.80 24.23
C MET A 753 18.16 40.49 23.48
N ARG A 754 19.04 40.45 22.46
CA ARG A 754 19.37 39.22 21.71
C ARG A 754 20.04 38.14 22.59
N ARG A 755 20.67 38.51 23.70
CA ARG A 755 21.29 37.57 24.67
C ARG A 755 20.33 37.08 25.76
N ALA A 756 19.21 37.76 25.98
CA ALA A 756 18.21 37.32 26.94
C ALA A 756 17.51 36.05 26.43
N SER A 757 17.43 35.01 27.25
CA SER A 757 16.66 33.80 26.88
C SER A 757 15.19 34.15 26.68
N PRO A 758 14.53 33.65 25.61
CA PRO A 758 13.09 33.78 25.42
C PRO A 758 12.27 33.23 26.59
N ILE A 759 12.74 32.19 27.28
CA ILE A 759 12.05 31.57 28.43
C ILE A 759 12.73 31.94 29.74
N ARG A 760 11.97 32.53 30.66
CA ARG A 760 12.39 32.81 32.05
C ARG A 760 11.69 31.91 33.07
N ASN A 761 10.47 31.47 32.78
CA ASN A 761 9.67 30.64 33.68
C ASN A 761 9.65 29.18 33.20
N ILE A 762 10.57 28.36 33.70
CA ILE A 762 10.67 26.94 33.34
C ILE A 762 9.43 26.13 33.73
N THR A 763 8.71 26.52 34.79
CA THR A 763 7.45 25.85 35.18
C THR A 763 6.35 26.13 34.17
N ALA A 764 6.07 27.40 33.85
CA ALA A 764 5.08 27.74 32.83
C ALA A 764 5.45 27.20 31.44
N PHE A 765 6.75 27.11 31.11
CA PHE A 765 7.22 26.45 29.90
C PHE A 765 6.86 24.95 29.91
N LYS A 766 7.17 24.23 31.00
CA LYS A 766 6.81 22.81 31.12
C LYS A 766 5.30 22.60 30.98
N GLU A 767 4.48 23.41 31.64
CA GLU A 767 3.03 23.33 31.52
C GLU A 767 2.55 23.59 30.09
N ALA A 768 2.98 24.71 29.47
CA ALA A 768 2.51 25.15 28.16
C ALA A 768 2.93 24.22 27.02
N PHE A 769 4.11 23.61 27.10
CA PHE A 769 4.68 22.73 26.07
C PHE A 769 4.64 21.23 26.43
N SER A 770 3.91 20.85 27.50
CA SER A 770 3.79 19.48 28.05
C SER A 770 3.23 18.39 27.11
N TRP A 771 2.72 18.75 25.93
CA TRP A 771 2.33 17.76 24.92
C TRP A 771 3.51 17.28 24.07
N HIS A 772 4.57 18.09 23.93
CA HIS A 772 5.65 17.84 22.98
C HIS A 772 6.72 16.92 23.60
N PRO A 773 7.15 15.83 22.94
CA PRO A 773 7.96 14.79 23.57
C PRO A 773 9.38 15.18 23.95
N SER A 774 9.88 16.34 23.49
CA SER A 774 11.15 16.91 23.97
C SER A 774 11.05 17.57 25.36
N VAL A 775 9.83 17.82 25.86
CA VAL A 775 9.58 18.53 27.12
C VAL A 775 9.24 17.51 28.21
N PRO A 776 10.04 17.39 29.29
CA PRO A 776 9.77 16.44 30.37
C PRO A 776 8.68 17.00 31.31
N SER A 777 7.44 16.90 30.84
CA SER A 777 6.18 17.07 31.58
C SER A 777 5.05 16.25 30.92
N SER A 778 4.01 15.93 31.70
CA SER A 778 2.76 15.31 31.25
C SER A 778 1.53 16.22 31.50
N ASP A 779 1.71 17.47 31.95
CA ASP A 779 0.63 18.32 32.50
C ASP A 779 -0.67 18.37 31.65
N LEU A 780 -0.58 18.56 30.32
CA LEU A 780 -1.76 18.57 29.45
C LEU A 780 -2.37 17.17 29.29
N ALA A 781 -1.54 16.13 29.19
CA ALA A 781 -2.01 14.75 29.10
C ALA A 781 -2.72 14.31 30.39
N ASP A 782 -2.22 14.70 31.57
CA ASP A 782 -2.86 14.39 32.86
C ASP A 782 -4.19 15.13 33.03
N LYS A 783 -4.24 16.41 32.62
CA LYS A 783 -5.49 17.21 32.55
C LYS A 783 -6.51 16.53 31.63
N VAL A 784 -6.10 16.09 30.44
CA VAL A 784 -6.97 15.39 29.46
C VAL A 784 -7.41 14.01 29.94
N ALA A 785 -6.50 13.20 30.49
CA ALA A 785 -6.81 11.88 31.04
C ALA A 785 -7.85 11.98 32.16
N LYS A 786 -7.70 12.96 33.06
CA LYS A 786 -8.69 13.26 34.10
C LYS A 786 -10.05 13.66 33.52
N MET A 787 -10.09 14.55 32.52
CA MET A 787 -11.33 14.96 31.86
C MET A 787 -12.02 13.81 31.10
N LEU A 788 -11.28 12.84 30.57
CA LEU A 788 -11.83 11.64 29.93
C LEU A 788 -12.43 10.64 30.93
N GLN A 789 -11.83 10.54 32.13
CA GLN A 789 -12.30 9.69 33.23
C GLN A 789 -13.48 10.31 34.01
N MET A 790 -13.69 11.61 33.89
CA MET A 790 -14.89 12.27 34.38
C MET A 790 -16.06 11.93 33.43
N ASP A 791 -17.03 11.17 33.94
CA ASP A 791 -18.36 11.21 33.33
C ASP A 791 -19.04 12.56 33.63
N PRO A 792 -19.86 13.08 32.70
CA PRO A 792 -20.33 14.47 32.76
C PRO A 792 -21.18 14.82 33.98
#